data_AF-A0A6A4Z5K9-F1
#
_entry.id   AF-A0A6A4Z5K9-F1
#
_cell.length_a   1.000
_cell.length_b   1.000
_cell.length_c   1.000
_cell.angle_alpha   90.00
_cell.angle_beta   90.00
_cell.angle_gamma   90.00
#
_symmetry.space_group_name_H-M   'P 1'
#
loop_
_entity.id
_entity.type
_entity.pdbx_description
1 polymer ?
#
loop_
_entity_poly.entity_id
_entity_poly.type
_entity_poly.pdbx_seq_one_letter_code
_entity_poly.pdbx_strand_id
1 'polypeptide(L)'
;TYTQLFKMLTLLAPDAVMTNVLALFIFFIHVVFSGYVLPYDSMPYAWRWLYWSNPLSWTLRALAQNEFLSSSTLYDTLIEMNGSGSELRLGHVALNAYGISTNDDYLWASVVFLAALAVPLLGFTTYLIKTIRHRPPFSTDASSPANEGSDDYTATAEKDHQDNGSVALCVAKGGHQGLNSLAFTPVTLSFSSLYYTIQVDKDKTTRQLLKGVHGCFEPGTLTALMGSTGAGKTTLMDVLAGRKTAGTIDGELFVNGYPLDRKTFNSVSGYCEQTDTHESTSTVREAFLFSAALRLPSGTTDDQRAGFVDDILDALELTGKANAQYLTLSQGERKRVTIGVELLSNPSILFLDEPTTGLDSRAATIVLECVKRIAQSGRTIVCTIHQPSTVLFELFDKLLLLKSGGQMAFFGELGRESSKLLGYFGQFDMFEPIKPTENPATYMLQCIGAGTGGSQDGVDFAAAYKESALAAANEALVAQASQPNGNELTKTKKYEQSFGRQFALLCGRQMTTYWRTPAYNTSRVVLMVLIPLVFGSCFYNAPVVTSMDVVSQLSMIFMATSFLCMAILNTSITFVANSRGVFYREKLSVMYTPLAHSLSLALVELLYCVVLAVIYFNVIYWLCGLNAATDAWVWFLVSLMSTMAVVIHPDKDTYISCRLVVCH
;
A
#
# COMPACT_ATOMS: atom_id res chain seq x y z
N THR A 1 -4.75 -9.35 -30.39
CA THR A 1 -3.28 -9.35 -30.53
C THR A 1 -2.58 -8.54 -29.45
N TYR A 2 -2.78 -7.22 -29.35
CA TYR A 2 -2.14 -6.37 -28.32
C TYR A 2 -2.35 -6.84 -26.87
N THR A 3 -3.55 -7.30 -26.52
CA THR A 3 -3.81 -7.86 -25.18
C THR A 3 -2.90 -9.04 -24.84
N GLN A 4 -2.62 -9.92 -25.82
CA GLN A 4 -1.73 -11.06 -25.61
C GLN A 4 -0.26 -10.62 -25.55
N LEU A 5 0.13 -9.64 -26.37
CA LEU A 5 1.46 -9.04 -26.32
C LEU A 5 1.75 -8.41 -24.94
N PHE A 6 0.82 -7.63 -24.39
CA PHE A 6 1.02 -7.02 -23.08
C PHE A 6 1.02 -8.04 -21.94
N LYS A 7 0.17 -9.08 -21.99
CA LYS A 7 0.22 -10.20 -21.04
C LYS A 7 1.58 -10.91 -21.07
N MET A 8 2.12 -11.15 -22.25
CA MET A 8 3.44 -11.74 -22.43
C MET A 8 4.54 -10.86 -21.81
N LEU A 9 4.49 -9.54 -22.03
CA LEU A 9 5.46 -8.60 -21.45
C LEU A 9 5.40 -8.57 -19.92
N THR A 10 4.20 -8.63 -19.33
CA THR A 10 4.03 -8.70 -17.87
C THR A 10 4.70 -9.94 -17.26
N LEU A 11 4.79 -11.04 -18.01
CA LEU A 11 5.43 -12.27 -17.53
C LEU A 11 6.96 -12.28 -17.71
N LEU A 12 7.48 -11.45 -18.61
CA LEU A 12 8.93 -11.34 -18.87
C LEU A 12 9.62 -10.37 -17.92
N ALA A 13 8.90 -9.34 -17.49
CA ALA A 13 9.44 -8.28 -16.65
C ALA A 13 9.32 -8.62 -15.16
N PRO A 14 10.35 -8.32 -14.35
CA PRO A 14 10.37 -8.65 -12.92
C PRO A 14 9.42 -7.79 -12.08
N ASP A 15 9.06 -6.60 -12.57
CA ASP A 15 8.22 -5.65 -11.86
C ASP A 15 7.26 -4.90 -12.81
N ALA A 16 6.21 -4.33 -12.22
CA ALA A 16 5.17 -3.62 -12.96
C ALA A 16 5.67 -2.33 -13.63
N VAL A 17 6.67 -1.65 -13.05
CA VAL A 17 7.24 -0.43 -13.62
C VAL A 17 8.01 -0.76 -14.89
N MET A 18 8.86 -1.81 -14.86
CA MET A 18 9.58 -2.30 -16.03
C MET A 18 8.64 -2.80 -17.13
N THR A 19 7.58 -3.52 -16.75
CA THR A 19 6.54 -3.97 -17.70
C THR A 19 5.94 -2.79 -18.46
N ASN A 20 5.55 -1.75 -17.73
CA ASN A 20 4.95 -0.54 -18.26
C ASN A 20 5.89 0.22 -19.20
N VAL A 21 7.16 0.30 -18.83
CA VAL A 21 8.21 0.94 -19.64
C VAL A 21 8.41 0.22 -20.97
N LEU A 22 8.52 -1.12 -20.94
CA LEU A 22 8.65 -1.92 -22.16
C LEU A 22 7.39 -1.85 -23.02
N ALA A 23 6.21 -1.93 -22.40
CA ALA A 23 4.92 -1.84 -23.08
C ALA A 23 4.77 -0.50 -23.80
N LEU A 24 5.11 0.62 -23.14
CA LEU A 24 5.06 1.94 -23.73
C LEU A 24 6.07 2.10 -24.87
N PHE A 25 7.31 1.61 -24.69
CA PHE A 25 8.31 1.69 -25.74
C PHE A 25 7.91 0.88 -26.99
N ILE A 26 7.39 -0.33 -26.79
CA ILE A 26 6.87 -1.15 -27.90
C ILE A 26 5.70 -0.45 -28.57
N PHE A 27 4.75 0.08 -27.80
CA PHE A 27 3.62 0.83 -28.35
C PHE A 27 4.09 2.07 -29.13
N PHE A 28 5.07 2.80 -28.61
CA PHE A 28 5.72 3.91 -29.30
C PHE A 28 6.27 3.51 -30.67
N ILE A 29 7.07 2.44 -30.73
CA ILE A 29 7.61 1.90 -31.98
C ILE A 29 6.48 1.53 -32.96
N HIS A 30 5.42 0.87 -32.48
CA HIS A 30 4.28 0.49 -33.33
C HIS A 30 3.54 1.72 -33.87
N VAL A 31 3.42 2.79 -33.10
CA VAL A 31 2.73 3.99 -33.55
C VAL A 31 3.57 4.79 -34.55
N VAL A 32 4.86 5.03 -34.27
CA VAL A 32 5.75 5.77 -35.19
C VAL A 32 5.90 5.07 -36.54
N PHE A 33 6.10 3.74 -36.52
CA PHE A 33 6.28 2.94 -37.74
C PHE A 33 4.98 2.32 -38.25
N SER A 34 3.81 2.89 -37.92
CA SER A 34 2.51 2.44 -38.47
C SER A 34 2.25 2.90 -39.90
N GLY A 35 2.99 3.89 -40.39
CA GLY A 35 2.67 4.62 -41.63
C GLY A 35 1.83 5.88 -41.41
N TYR A 36 1.32 6.10 -40.19
CA TYR A 36 0.53 7.29 -39.85
C TYR A 36 1.41 8.53 -39.63
N VAL A 37 2.45 8.41 -38.78
CA VAL A 37 3.33 9.54 -38.41
C VAL A 37 4.32 9.85 -39.53
N LEU A 38 4.91 8.79 -40.09
CA LEU A 38 5.84 8.85 -41.20
C LEU A 38 5.32 7.94 -42.31
N PRO A 39 4.98 8.46 -43.51
CA PRO A 39 4.61 7.63 -44.65
C PRO A 39 5.72 6.64 -44.99
N TYR A 40 5.35 5.48 -45.54
CA TYR A 40 6.30 4.39 -45.84
C TYR A 40 7.49 4.84 -46.70
N ASP A 41 7.24 5.66 -47.71
CA ASP A 41 8.27 6.12 -48.65
C ASP A 41 9.29 7.04 -47.99
N SER A 42 8.87 7.82 -46.98
CA SER A 42 9.70 8.70 -46.19
C SER A 42 10.46 7.98 -45.06
N MET A 43 10.19 6.70 -44.81
CA MET A 43 10.90 5.93 -43.78
C MET A 43 12.33 5.59 -44.21
N PRO A 44 13.35 5.83 -43.35
CA PRO A 44 14.71 5.39 -43.60
C PRO A 44 14.76 3.87 -43.82
N TYR A 45 15.60 3.42 -44.77
CA TYR A 45 15.65 2.03 -45.19
C TYR A 45 15.83 1.04 -44.03
N ALA A 46 16.67 1.39 -43.06
CA ALA A 46 16.95 0.56 -41.87
C ALA A 46 15.70 0.26 -41.01
N TRP A 47 14.66 1.09 -41.07
CA TRP A 47 13.46 0.96 -40.24
C TRP A 47 12.26 0.37 -40.99
N ARG A 48 12.34 0.19 -42.31
CA ARG A 48 11.19 -0.26 -43.13
C ARG A 48 10.66 -1.64 -42.77
N TRP A 49 11.48 -2.51 -42.17
CA TRP A 49 11.03 -3.82 -41.70
C TRP A 49 10.04 -3.71 -40.52
N LEU A 50 10.18 -2.68 -39.67
CA LEU A 50 9.26 -2.46 -38.56
C LEU A 50 7.84 -2.22 -39.07
N TYR A 51 7.70 -1.45 -40.16
CA TYR A 51 6.41 -1.22 -40.82
C TYR A 51 5.67 -2.51 -41.17
N TRP A 52 6.37 -3.51 -41.72
CA TRP A 52 5.76 -4.78 -42.14
C TRP A 52 5.56 -5.76 -40.99
N SER A 53 6.38 -5.70 -39.94
CA SER A 53 6.20 -6.52 -38.73
C SER A 53 5.07 -6.02 -37.80
N ASN A 54 4.63 -4.77 -38.00
CA ASN A 54 3.78 -4.05 -37.07
C ASN A 54 2.28 -4.30 -37.31
N PRO A 55 1.52 -4.89 -36.36
CA PRO A 55 0.07 -5.11 -36.50
C PRO A 55 -0.74 -3.82 -36.71
N LEU A 56 -0.28 -2.67 -36.20
CA LEU A 56 -0.98 -1.40 -36.38
C LEU A 56 -0.91 -0.92 -37.84
N SER A 57 0.21 -1.13 -38.52
CA SER A 57 0.38 -0.80 -39.94
C SER A 57 -0.61 -1.58 -40.83
N TRP A 58 -0.73 -2.89 -40.60
CA TRP A 58 -1.69 -3.73 -41.32
C TRP A 58 -3.15 -3.35 -41.06
N THR A 59 -3.45 -2.98 -39.81
CA THR A 59 -4.80 -2.54 -39.43
C THR A 59 -5.14 -1.20 -40.06
N LEU A 60 -4.23 -0.22 -40.00
CA LEU A 60 -4.40 1.09 -40.61
C LEU A 60 -4.57 0.97 -42.13
N ARG A 61 -3.73 0.16 -42.78
CA ARG A 61 -3.81 -0.13 -44.22
C ARG A 61 -5.17 -0.72 -44.61
N ALA A 62 -5.62 -1.74 -43.88
CA ALA A 62 -6.91 -2.38 -44.17
C ALA A 62 -8.10 -1.44 -43.97
N LEU A 63 -8.09 -0.64 -42.90
CA LEU A 63 -9.14 0.35 -42.64
C LEU A 63 -9.14 1.46 -43.71
N ALA A 64 -7.96 1.97 -44.08
CA ALA A 64 -7.82 2.98 -45.12
C ALA A 64 -8.29 2.46 -46.48
N GLN A 65 -7.89 1.25 -46.88
CA GLN A 65 -8.36 0.64 -48.12
C GLN A 65 -9.87 0.40 -48.10
N ASN A 66 -10.41 -0.14 -47.01
CA ASN A 66 -11.85 -0.36 -46.88
C ASN A 66 -12.67 0.93 -47.03
N GLU A 67 -12.19 2.04 -46.45
CA GLU A 67 -12.86 3.34 -46.53
C GLU A 67 -12.65 4.03 -47.88
N PHE A 68 -11.40 4.23 -48.31
CA PHE A 68 -11.07 5.01 -49.50
C PHE A 68 -11.34 4.28 -50.82
N LEU A 69 -11.47 2.95 -50.81
CA LEU A 69 -11.91 2.19 -51.98
C LEU A 69 -13.43 1.98 -52.02
N SER A 70 -14.17 2.36 -50.97
CA SER A 70 -15.63 2.24 -50.92
C SER A 70 -16.31 3.12 -51.99
N SER A 71 -17.40 2.64 -52.59
CA SER A 71 -18.16 3.34 -53.64
C SER A 71 -18.99 4.53 -53.11
N SER A 72 -18.47 5.25 -52.13
CA SER A 72 -19.07 6.47 -51.60
C SER A 72 -18.91 7.59 -52.62
N THR A 73 -19.97 8.41 -52.79
CA THR A 73 -20.00 9.52 -53.75
C THR A 73 -18.84 10.51 -53.58
N LEU A 74 -18.32 10.64 -52.36
CA LEU A 74 -17.17 11.49 -52.06
C LEU A 74 -15.87 10.92 -52.64
N TYR A 75 -15.58 9.64 -52.43
CA TYR A 75 -14.31 9.04 -52.87
C TYR A 75 -14.31 8.64 -54.35
N ASP A 76 -15.49 8.44 -54.96
CA ASP A 76 -15.66 8.21 -56.41
C ASP A 76 -15.53 9.46 -57.27
N THR A 77 -15.40 10.64 -56.65
CA THR A 77 -15.18 11.89 -57.38
C THR A 77 -13.84 11.83 -58.12
N LEU A 78 -13.86 12.11 -59.43
CA LEU A 78 -12.69 12.14 -60.29
C LEU A 78 -12.02 13.51 -60.23
N ILE A 79 -10.70 13.53 -60.01
CA ILE A 79 -9.90 14.75 -59.95
C ILE A 79 -8.79 14.66 -61.00
N GLU A 80 -8.61 15.73 -61.75
CA GLU A 80 -7.55 15.84 -62.75
C GLU A 80 -6.23 16.27 -62.07
N MET A 81 -5.18 15.48 -62.23
CA MET A 81 -3.85 15.83 -61.73
C MET A 81 -3.06 16.61 -62.77
N ASN A 82 -2.56 17.80 -62.42
CA ASN A 82 -1.55 18.56 -63.15
C ASN A 82 -1.75 18.70 -64.68
N GLY A 83 -3.01 18.81 -65.14
CA GLY A 83 -3.33 19.04 -66.55
C GLY A 83 -2.87 17.93 -67.52
N SER A 84 -2.61 16.73 -67.03
CA SER A 84 -2.20 15.58 -67.86
C SER A 84 -3.37 14.82 -68.50
N GLY A 85 -4.62 15.28 -68.33
CA GLY A 85 -5.81 14.63 -68.86
C GLY A 85 -6.14 13.27 -68.22
N SER A 86 -5.43 12.88 -67.15
CA SER A 86 -5.67 11.63 -66.44
C SER A 86 -6.52 11.89 -65.18
N GLU A 87 -7.79 11.53 -65.26
CA GLU A 87 -8.74 11.59 -64.15
C GLU A 87 -8.46 10.44 -63.16
N LEU A 88 -8.14 10.78 -61.91
CA LEU A 88 -7.91 9.82 -60.83
C LEU A 88 -9.00 9.97 -59.79
N ARG A 89 -9.53 8.83 -59.34
CA ARG A 89 -10.46 8.74 -58.21
C ARG A 89 -9.84 9.36 -56.95
N LEU A 90 -10.57 10.25 -56.27
CA LEU A 90 -10.10 10.93 -55.06
C LEU A 90 -9.61 9.93 -53.99
N GLY A 91 -10.28 8.78 -53.84
CA GLY A 91 -9.82 7.70 -52.96
C GLY A 91 -8.42 7.17 -53.29
N HIS A 92 -8.09 6.99 -54.58
CA HIS A 92 -6.74 6.57 -55.01
C HIS A 92 -5.70 7.67 -54.77
N VAL A 93 -6.08 8.93 -54.96
CA VAL A 93 -5.22 10.08 -54.65
C VAL A 93 -4.89 10.12 -53.16
N ALA A 94 -5.89 9.92 -52.30
CA ALA A 94 -5.71 9.90 -50.85
C ALA A 94 -4.82 8.72 -50.38
N LEU A 95 -5.03 7.52 -50.92
CA LEU A 95 -4.18 6.36 -50.60
C LEU A 95 -2.74 6.55 -51.06
N ASN A 96 -2.52 7.06 -52.27
CA ASN A 96 -1.18 7.34 -52.79
C ASN A 96 -0.46 8.43 -52.00
N ALA A 97 -1.17 9.44 -51.48
CA ALA A 97 -0.58 10.47 -50.63
C ALA A 97 0.05 9.89 -49.35
N TYR A 98 -0.53 8.82 -48.79
CA TYR A 98 0.01 8.13 -47.61
C TYR A 98 0.92 6.92 -47.96
N GLY A 99 1.22 6.69 -49.24
CA GLY A 99 2.03 5.54 -49.68
C GLY A 99 1.34 4.19 -49.50
N ILE A 100 0.00 4.16 -49.49
CA ILE A 100 -0.81 2.96 -49.35
C ILE A 100 -1.23 2.46 -50.74
N SER A 101 -0.98 1.19 -51.03
CA SER A 101 -1.35 0.58 -52.31
C SER A 101 -2.87 0.39 -52.45
N THR A 102 -3.37 0.38 -53.68
CA THR A 102 -4.79 0.12 -54.00
C THR A 102 -5.13 -1.36 -54.20
N ASN A 103 -4.20 -2.29 -53.92
CA ASN A 103 -4.48 -3.72 -54.07
C ASN A 103 -5.40 -4.23 -52.92
N ASP A 104 -6.54 -4.81 -53.30
CA ASP A 104 -7.57 -5.35 -52.39
C ASP A 104 -7.08 -6.59 -51.62
N ASP A 105 -6.06 -7.31 -52.11
CA ASP A 105 -5.50 -8.50 -51.44
C ASP A 105 -5.01 -8.19 -50.02
N TYR A 106 -4.58 -6.95 -49.76
CA TYR A 106 -4.09 -6.52 -48.46
C TYR A 106 -5.18 -6.51 -47.37
N LEU A 107 -6.46 -6.41 -47.74
CA LEU A 107 -7.57 -6.42 -46.79
C LEU A 107 -7.68 -7.79 -46.12
N TRP A 108 -7.71 -8.87 -46.91
CA TRP A 108 -7.72 -10.24 -46.37
C TRP A 108 -6.37 -10.64 -45.77
N ALA A 109 -5.26 -10.20 -46.36
CA ALA A 109 -3.93 -10.45 -45.80
C ALA A 109 -3.78 -9.87 -44.40
N SER A 110 -4.38 -8.70 -44.12
CA SER A 110 -4.35 -8.09 -42.77
C SER A 110 -5.05 -8.95 -41.71
N VAL A 111 -6.21 -9.53 -42.04
CA VAL A 111 -6.97 -10.41 -41.14
C VAL A 111 -6.17 -11.68 -40.85
N VAL A 112 -5.61 -12.30 -41.90
CA VAL A 112 -4.77 -13.49 -41.77
C VAL A 112 -3.52 -13.18 -40.93
N PHE A 113 -2.85 -12.06 -41.19
CA PHE A 113 -1.67 -11.63 -40.43
C PHE A 113 -1.98 -11.43 -38.95
N LEU A 114 -3.06 -10.70 -38.61
CA LEU A 114 -3.45 -10.44 -37.22
C LEU A 114 -3.83 -11.71 -36.47
N ALA A 115 -4.52 -12.65 -37.13
CA ALA A 115 -4.85 -13.96 -36.58
C ALA A 115 -3.57 -14.82 -36.39
N ALA A 116 -2.70 -14.84 -37.40
CA ALA A 116 -1.43 -15.57 -37.36
C ALA A 116 -0.47 -15.05 -36.30
N LEU A 117 -0.51 -13.75 -35.95
CA LEU A 117 0.28 -13.19 -34.85
C LEU A 117 -0.29 -13.54 -33.46
N ALA A 118 -1.62 -13.69 -33.35
CA ALA A 118 -2.28 -13.92 -32.06
C ALA A 118 -2.03 -15.33 -31.49
N VAL A 119 -2.01 -16.36 -32.34
CA VAL A 119 -1.79 -17.76 -31.95
C VAL A 119 -0.42 -18.01 -31.31
N PRO A 120 0.72 -17.62 -31.90
CA PRO A 120 2.03 -17.82 -31.29
C PRO A 120 2.21 -16.98 -30.02
N LEU A 121 1.67 -15.77 -29.96
CA LEU A 121 1.69 -14.96 -28.73
C LEU A 121 0.96 -15.68 -27.58
N LEU A 122 -0.17 -16.33 -27.86
CA LEU A 122 -0.88 -17.13 -26.87
C LEU A 122 -0.07 -18.36 -26.43
N GLY A 123 0.54 -19.07 -27.39
CA GLY A 123 1.42 -20.21 -27.12
C GLY A 123 2.62 -19.82 -26.25
N PHE A 124 3.26 -18.70 -26.57
CA PHE A 124 4.41 -18.20 -25.82
C PHE A 124 4.00 -17.68 -24.44
N THR A 125 2.89 -16.96 -24.32
CA THR A 125 2.34 -16.55 -23.01
C THR A 125 2.12 -17.79 -22.12
N THR A 126 1.54 -18.85 -22.67
CA THR A 126 1.31 -20.12 -21.95
C THR A 126 2.63 -20.78 -21.55
N TYR A 127 3.63 -20.76 -22.43
CA TYR A 127 4.98 -21.26 -22.13
C TYR A 127 5.66 -20.46 -21.01
N LEU A 128 5.61 -19.12 -21.06
CA LEU A 128 6.22 -18.25 -20.06
C LEU A 128 5.60 -18.43 -18.67
N ILE A 129 4.28 -18.58 -18.57
CA ILE A 129 3.61 -18.88 -17.29
C ILE A 129 4.15 -20.18 -16.68
N LYS A 130 4.51 -21.15 -17.52
CA LYS A 130 5.05 -22.44 -17.06
C LYS A 130 6.53 -22.35 -16.67
N THR A 131 7.33 -21.51 -17.34
CA THR A 131 8.79 -21.53 -17.21
C THR A 131 9.35 -20.40 -16.34
N ILE A 132 8.76 -19.21 -16.40
CA ILE A 132 9.23 -18.04 -15.66
C ILE A 132 8.41 -17.89 -14.38
N ARG A 133 9.10 -18.01 -13.26
CA ARG A 133 8.57 -17.64 -11.95
C ARG A 133 9.44 -16.52 -11.38
N HIS A 134 8.99 -15.28 -11.56
CA HIS A 134 9.54 -14.16 -10.81
C HIS A 134 9.20 -14.38 -9.33
N ARG A 135 10.18 -14.79 -8.54
CA ARG A 135 10.05 -14.72 -7.09
C ARG A 135 10.04 -13.23 -6.75
N PRO A 136 9.04 -12.73 -5.99
CA PRO A 136 9.18 -11.40 -5.43
C PRO A 136 10.52 -11.36 -4.70
N PRO A 137 11.28 -10.25 -4.77
CA PRO A 137 12.46 -10.12 -3.94
C PRO A 137 11.95 -10.21 -2.49
N PHE A 138 12.22 -11.36 -1.88
CA PHE A 138 11.90 -11.72 -0.50
C PHE A 138 10.41 -12.00 -0.20
N SER A 139 9.91 -13.16 -0.63
CA SER A 139 9.07 -13.99 0.25
C SER A 139 9.99 -14.97 0.98
N THR A 140 10.15 -14.79 2.28
CA THR A 140 10.66 -15.84 3.15
C THR A 140 9.52 -16.84 3.31
N ASP A 141 9.28 -17.67 2.29
CA ASP A 141 8.33 -18.78 2.42
C ASP A 141 8.99 -19.86 3.28
N ALA A 142 8.78 -19.72 4.58
CA ALA A 142 8.59 -20.87 5.45
C ALA A 142 7.33 -21.61 4.97
N SER A 143 7.48 -22.54 4.03
CA SER A 143 6.62 -23.73 3.87
C SER A 143 6.99 -24.53 2.62
N SER A 144 7.62 -25.68 2.84
CA SER A 144 7.43 -26.85 1.99
C SER A 144 7.41 -28.08 2.90
N PRO A 145 6.24 -28.67 3.19
CA PRO A 145 6.17 -30.03 3.68
C PRO A 145 6.09 -30.96 2.47
N ALA A 146 7.14 -31.74 2.24
CA ALA A 146 7.04 -32.98 1.47
C ALA A 146 8.01 -33.97 2.10
N ASN A 147 7.47 -34.80 2.98
CA ASN A 147 8.05 -36.07 3.38
C ASN A 147 8.15 -36.96 2.15
N GLU A 148 9.32 -37.56 1.90
CA GLU A 148 9.47 -38.97 1.54
C GLU A 148 10.95 -39.35 1.48
N GLY A 149 11.36 -40.29 2.35
CA GLY A 149 12.38 -41.28 2.01
C GLY A 149 13.77 -41.16 2.66
N SER A 150 14.02 -42.12 3.57
CA SER A 150 15.29 -42.78 3.90
C SER A 150 16.39 -42.03 4.65
N ASP A 151 16.62 -42.48 5.89
CA ASP A 151 17.88 -43.00 6.42
C ASP A 151 19.17 -42.28 6.01
N ASP A 152 19.82 -41.57 6.94
CA ASP A 152 20.98 -42.11 7.66
C ASP A 152 21.53 -41.05 8.63
N TYR A 153 21.68 -41.43 9.90
CA TYR A 153 22.36 -40.62 10.90
C TYR A 153 23.85 -40.91 10.81
N THR A 154 24.62 -40.00 10.22
CA THR A 154 26.07 -39.94 10.49
C THR A 154 26.44 -38.55 10.98
N ALA A 155 26.64 -38.48 12.30
CA ALA A 155 27.32 -37.40 12.97
C ALA A 155 28.75 -37.28 12.41
N THR A 156 29.09 -36.12 11.88
CA THR A 156 30.48 -35.69 11.73
C THR A 156 30.70 -34.49 12.63
N ALA A 157 31.54 -34.73 13.63
CA ALA A 157 32.05 -33.75 14.56
C ALA A 157 33.24 -33.03 13.93
N GLU A 158 33.21 -31.69 13.91
CA GLU A 158 34.38 -30.81 13.82
C GLU A 158 34.11 -29.67 14.82
N LYS A 159 34.54 -29.80 16.08
CA LYS A 159 35.80 -29.35 16.70
C LYS A 159 36.08 -27.84 16.60
N ASP A 160 35.91 -27.22 17.76
CA ASP A 160 36.75 -26.20 18.40
C ASP A 160 37.17 -24.94 17.63
N HIS A 161 36.58 -23.82 18.06
CA HIS A 161 37.41 -22.74 18.60
C HIS A 161 36.82 -22.25 19.93
N GLN A 162 37.46 -22.68 21.01
CA GLN A 162 37.42 -22.01 22.31
C GLN A 162 38.09 -20.65 22.18
N ASP A 163 37.36 -19.58 22.49
CA ASP A 163 37.98 -18.39 23.04
C ASP A 163 37.19 -17.97 24.29
N ASN A 164 37.78 -18.30 25.44
CA ASN A 164 37.34 -17.87 26.76
C ASN A 164 37.73 -16.41 26.93
N GLY A 165 36.85 -15.52 26.49
CA GLY A 165 36.87 -14.10 26.86
C GLY A 165 35.60 -13.77 27.60
N SER A 166 35.65 -13.64 28.92
CA SER A 166 34.60 -13.03 29.70
C SER A 166 34.34 -11.61 29.17
N VAL A 167 33.37 -11.47 28.28
CA VAL A 167 32.84 -10.17 27.85
C VAL A 167 32.05 -9.66 29.05
N ALA A 168 32.76 -9.00 29.95
CA ALA A 168 32.16 -8.09 30.90
C ALA A 168 31.26 -7.15 30.11
N LEU A 169 29.95 -7.27 30.33
CA LEU A 169 28.94 -6.36 29.83
C LEU A 169 29.36 -4.96 30.32
N CYS A 170 29.97 -4.17 29.45
CA CYS A 170 30.21 -2.76 29.72
C CYS A 170 28.85 -2.09 29.81
N VAL A 171 28.29 -2.03 31.01
CA VAL A 171 27.16 -1.17 31.37
C VAL A 171 27.63 0.25 31.11
N ALA A 172 27.30 0.75 29.91
CA ALA A 172 27.42 2.16 29.59
C ALA A 172 26.51 2.92 30.55
N LYS A 173 27.11 3.54 31.57
CA LYS A 173 26.47 4.55 32.41
C LYS A 173 26.19 5.78 31.55
N GLY A 174 25.04 5.77 30.89
CA GLY A 174 24.31 6.95 30.40
C GLY A 174 22.85 6.71 30.73
N GLY A 175 22.21 7.61 31.47
CA GLY A 175 20.87 7.40 32.03
C GLY A 175 19.78 7.23 30.98
N HIS A 176 19.57 6.02 30.48
CA HIS A 176 18.37 5.66 29.73
C HIS A 176 17.21 5.50 30.72
N GLN A 177 16.25 6.42 30.68
CA GLN A 177 15.00 6.34 31.45
C GLN A 177 14.02 5.27 30.90
N GLY A 178 14.45 4.47 29.92
CA GLY A 178 13.68 3.41 29.28
C GLY A 178 12.45 3.94 28.53
N LEU A 179 11.42 3.11 28.39
CA LEU A 179 10.13 3.45 27.74
C LEU A 179 9.39 4.67 28.33
N ASN A 180 9.86 5.20 29.47
CA ASN A 180 9.30 6.33 30.19
C ASN A 180 10.20 7.58 30.16
N SER A 181 11.13 7.66 29.21
CA SER A 181 11.96 8.84 28.98
C SER A 181 11.16 10.10 28.58
N LEU A 182 9.95 9.92 28.07
CA LEU A 182 8.96 10.98 27.87
C LEU A 182 7.75 10.77 28.78
N ALA A 183 7.35 11.82 29.48
CA ALA A 183 6.17 11.79 30.34
C ALA A 183 4.90 11.50 29.52
N PHE A 184 4.08 10.57 30.01
CA PHE A 184 2.72 10.32 29.54
C PHE A 184 1.79 10.19 30.73
N THR A 185 0.49 10.43 30.51
CA THR A 185 -0.53 10.29 31.54
C THR A 185 -1.16 8.90 31.43
N PRO A 186 -1.12 8.05 32.45
CA PRO A 186 -1.85 6.77 32.44
C PRO A 186 -3.34 6.98 32.16
N VAL A 187 -3.93 6.15 31.30
CA VAL A 187 -5.32 6.27 30.87
C VAL A 187 -6.10 5.00 31.18
N THR A 188 -7.15 5.13 31.98
CA THR A 188 -8.17 4.10 32.17
C THR A 188 -9.31 4.35 31.19
N LEU A 189 -9.67 3.34 30.39
CA LEU A 189 -10.83 3.39 29.48
C LEU A 189 -11.94 2.51 30.05
N SER A 190 -13.09 3.10 30.40
CA SER A 190 -14.27 2.34 30.83
C SER A 190 -15.44 2.57 29.88
N PHE A 191 -16.27 1.54 29.73
CA PHE A 191 -17.47 1.59 28.90
C PHE A 191 -18.60 0.79 29.54
N SER A 192 -19.80 1.36 29.51
CA SER A 192 -21.01 0.77 30.07
C SER A 192 -22.07 0.59 28.97
N SER A 193 -22.70 -0.58 28.95
CA SER A 193 -23.85 -0.88 28.08
C SER A 193 -23.63 -0.48 26.61
N LEU A 194 -22.48 -0.86 26.04
CA LEU A 194 -22.11 -0.51 24.67
C LEU A 194 -22.87 -1.39 23.66
N TYR A 195 -23.61 -0.73 22.76
CA TYR A 195 -24.28 -1.33 21.62
C TYR A 195 -23.76 -0.70 20.32
N TYR A 196 -23.69 -1.51 19.27
CA TYR A 196 -23.32 -1.01 17.94
C TYR A 196 -24.23 -1.61 16.88
N THR A 197 -24.90 -0.73 16.13
CA THR A 197 -25.88 -1.11 15.12
C THR A 197 -25.48 -0.56 13.77
N ILE A 198 -25.48 -1.43 12.75
CA ILE A 198 -25.21 -1.07 11.35
C ILE A 198 -26.49 -1.19 10.52
N GLN A 199 -26.59 -0.40 9.45
CA GLN A 199 -27.61 -0.58 8.43
C GLN A 199 -27.06 -1.50 7.34
N VAL A 200 -27.82 -2.55 6.98
CA VAL A 200 -27.47 -3.51 5.94
C VAL A 200 -28.33 -3.24 4.70
N ASP A 201 -27.74 -2.54 3.72
CA ASP A 201 -28.25 -2.24 2.37
C ASP A 201 -29.71 -1.76 2.24
N LYS A 202 -30.15 -1.54 0.98
CA LYS A 202 -31.26 -0.68 0.51
C LYS A 202 -32.63 -0.76 1.23
N ASP A 203 -32.89 -1.82 1.99
CA ASP A 203 -34.16 -2.06 2.69
C ASP A 203 -34.21 -1.48 4.12
N LYS A 204 -33.20 -0.67 4.53
CA LYS A 204 -33.09 -0.06 5.87
C LYS A 204 -33.13 -1.08 7.02
N THR A 205 -32.75 -2.34 6.78
CA THR A 205 -32.69 -3.34 7.85
C THR A 205 -31.48 -3.07 8.75
N THR A 206 -31.70 -3.04 10.06
CA THR A 206 -30.64 -2.80 11.05
C THR A 206 -30.12 -4.11 11.61
N ARG A 207 -28.80 -4.28 11.64
CA ARG A 207 -28.14 -5.41 12.29
C ARG A 207 -27.32 -4.92 13.48
N GLN A 208 -27.65 -5.44 14.66
CA GLN A 208 -26.91 -5.16 15.88
C GLN A 208 -25.73 -6.12 16.00
N LEU A 209 -24.52 -5.57 16.06
CA LEU A 209 -23.26 -6.33 16.11
C LEU A 209 -22.67 -6.44 17.51
N LEU A 210 -22.96 -5.48 18.40
CA LEU A 210 -22.57 -5.51 19.81
C LEU A 210 -23.82 -5.29 20.68
N LYS A 211 -23.95 -6.05 21.76
CA LYS A 211 -25.16 -6.14 22.57
C LYS A 211 -24.85 -5.98 24.07
N GLY A 212 -24.72 -4.74 24.52
CA GLY A 212 -24.58 -4.40 25.94
C GLY A 212 -23.26 -4.86 26.53
N VAL A 213 -22.16 -4.55 25.84
CA VAL A 213 -20.80 -4.87 26.30
C VAL A 213 -20.37 -3.83 27.34
N HIS A 214 -19.83 -4.26 28.48
CA HIS A 214 -19.28 -3.38 29.52
C HIS A 214 -17.90 -3.86 29.95
N GLY A 215 -17.01 -2.94 30.32
CA GLY A 215 -15.65 -3.30 30.69
C GLY A 215 -14.77 -2.10 31.00
N CYS A 216 -13.58 -2.37 31.53
CA CYS A 216 -12.61 -1.36 31.90
C CYS A 216 -11.17 -1.84 31.60
N PHE A 217 -10.41 -1.03 30.87
CA PHE A 217 -9.00 -1.29 30.62
C PHE A 217 -8.15 -0.35 31.46
N GLU A 218 -7.30 -0.94 32.29
CA GLU A 218 -6.51 -0.23 33.30
C GLU A 218 -5.04 -0.09 32.87
N PRO A 219 -4.37 1.01 33.27
CA PRO A 219 -2.95 1.19 33.05
C PRO A 219 -2.10 0.05 33.61
N GLY A 220 -1.02 -0.29 32.92
CA GLY A 220 -0.11 -1.35 33.36
C GLY A 220 -0.55 -2.76 32.97
N THR A 221 -1.74 -2.92 32.36
CA THR A 221 -2.32 -4.22 32.05
C THR A 221 -2.32 -4.51 30.55
N LEU A 222 -2.06 -5.78 30.20
CA LEU A 222 -2.24 -6.34 28.87
C LEU A 222 -3.55 -7.14 28.84
N THR A 223 -4.55 -6.61 28.13
CA THR A 223 -5.88 -7.22 28.02
C THR A 223 -6.05 -7.93 26.67
N ALA A 224 -6.39 -9.22 26.70
CA ALA A 224 -6.79 -9.98 25.53
C ALA A 224 -8.28 -9.79 25.22
N LEU A 225 -8.59 -9.55 23.94
CA LEU A 225 -9.93 -9.59 23.40
C LEU A 225 -10.09 -10.85 22.54
N MET A 226 -10.88 -11.81 23.01
CA MET A 226 -11.07 -13.11 22.36
C MET A 226 -12.55 -13.44 22.14
N GLY A 227 -12.80 -14.50 21.39
CA GLY A 227 -14.15 -14.91 21.00
C GLY A 227 -14.17 -15.60 19.65
N SER A 228 -15.31 -16.18 19.28
CA SER A 228 -15.47 -16.85 17.98
C SER A 228 -15.30 -15.89 16.80
N THR A 229 -15.04 -16.43 15.61
CA THR A 229 -15.04 -15.65 14.37
C THR A 229 -16.43 -15.02 14.16
N GLY A 230 -16.48 -13.72 13.90
CA GLY A 230 -17.74 -12.98 13.79
C GLY A 230 -18.40 -12.59 15.13
N ALA A 231 -17.78 -12.85 16.29
CA ALA A 231 -18.28 -12.42 17.59
C ALA A 231 -18.26 -10.89 17.81
N GLY A 232 -17.64 -10.12 16.91
CA GLY A 232 -17.55 -8.66 17.03
C GLY A 232 -16.30 -8.15 17.73
N LYS A 233 -15.22 -8.95 17.84
CA LYS A 233 -13.93 -8.54 18.44
C LYS A 233 -13.35 -7.27 17.79
N THR A 234 -13.06 -7.32 16.50
CA THR A 234 -12.55 -6.17 15.74
C THR A 234 -13.56 -5.02 15.73
N THR A 235 -14.85 -5.33 15.69
CA THR A 235 -15.91 -4.31 15.80
C THR A 235 -15.85 -3.56 17.13
N LEU A 236 -15.72 -4.25 18.26
CA LEU A 236 -15.59 -3.65 19.58
C LEU A 236 -14.31 -2.80 19.65
N MET A 237 -13.17 -3.35 19.21
CA MET A 237 -11.91 -2.61 19.19
C MET A 237 -11.99 -1.35 18.33
N ASP A 238 -12.55 -1.42 17.11
CA ASP A 238 -12.73 -0.27 16.22
C ASP A 238 -13.68 0.80 16.81
N VAL A 239 -14.74 0.38 17.51
CA VAL A 239 -15.67 1.29 18.19
C VAL A 239 -14.98 2.01 19.34
N LEU A 240 -14.20 1.29 20.15
CA LEU A 240 -13.43 1.88 21.26
C LEU A 240 -12.33 2.80 20.74
N ALA A 241 -11.62 2.43 19.68
CA ALA A 241 -10.57 3.24 19.05
C ALA A 241 -11.11 4.40 18.18
N GLY A 242 -12.41 4.43 17.88
CA GLY A 242 -13.02 5.52 17.10
C GLY A 242 -12.82 5.48 15.61
N ARG A 243 -12.68 4.26 15.06
CA ARG A 243 -12.50 4.02 13.64
C ARG A 243 -13.79 3.68 12.90
N LYS A 244 -14.87 3.28 13.60
CA LYS A 244 -16.20 3.11 12.98
C LYS A 244 -16.95 4.46 12.89
N THR A 245 -17.41 4.80 11.69
CA THR A 245 -18.17 6.03 11.41
C THR A 245 -19.54 5.81 10.76
N ALA A 246 -19.87 4.59 10.33
CA ALA A 246 -21.08 4.30 9.55
C ALA A 246 -22.29 3.80 10.38
N GLY A 247 -22.07 3.29 11.59
CA GLY A 247 -23.12 2.76 12.47
C GLY A 247 -23.48 3.69 13.63
N THR A 248 -24.56 3.38 14.34
CA THR A 248 -24.92 4.05 15.60
C THR A 248 -24.25 3.35 16.77
N ILE A 249 -23.65 4.15 17.65
CA ILE A 249 -23.02 3.69 18.90
C ILE A 249 -23.93 4.18 20.03
N ASP A 250 -24.49 3.24 20.79
CA ASP A 250 -25.26 3.53 22.01
C ASP A 250 -24.50 3.01 23.23
N GLY A 251 -24.60 3.70 24.36
CA GLY A 251 -23.84 3.39 25.58
C GLY A 251 -22.91 4.52 25.99
N GLU A 252 -22.27 4.38 27.16
CA GLU A 252 -21.42 5.43 27.72
C GLU A 252 -19.96 5.00 27.68
N LEU A 253 -19.09 5.94 27.32
CA LEU A 253 -17.65 5.76 27.20
C LEU A 253 -16.98 6.81 28.08
N PHE A 254 -16.10 6.39 28.98
CA PHE A 254 -15.37 7.28 29.88
C PHE A 254 -13.86 7.05 29.76
N VAL A 255 -13.11 8.13 29.88
CA VAL A 255 -11.66 8.16 29.92
C VAL A 255 -11.25 8.84 31.21
N ASN A 256 -10.58 8.13 32.11
CA ASN A 256 -10.22 8.64 33.44
C ASN A 256 -11.42 9.18 34.25
N GLY A 257 -12.61 8.62 34.02
CA GLY A 257 -13.87 9.02 34.67
C GLY A 257 -14.57 10.24 34.03
N TYR A 258 -14.05 10.80 32.95
CA TYR A 258 -14.70 11.86 32.18
C TYR A 258 -15.32 11.28 30.90
N PRO A 259 -16.47 11.80 30.42
CA PRO A 259 -17.04 11.38 29.15
C PRO A 259 -16.02 11.48 28.00
N LEU A 260 -15.96 10.45 27.16
CA LEU A 260 -14.97 10.32 26.10
C LEU A 260 -15.16 11.42 25.05
N ASP A 261 -14.25 12.40 25.02
CA ASP A 261 -14.05 13.27 23.86
C ASP A 261 -13.15 12.59 22.85
N ARG A 262 -13.69 12.30 21.66
CA ARG A 262 -12.99 11.55 20.62
C ARG A 262 -11.75 12.26 20.10
N LYS A 263 -11.76 13.60 20.03
CA LYS A 263 -10.60 14.37 19.55
C LYS A 263 -9.42 14.23 20.50
N THR A 264 -9.68 14.39 21.79
CA THR A 264 -8.67 14.24 22.83
C THR A 264 -8.22 12.79 22.98
N PHE A 265 -9.13 11.82 22.96
CA PHE A 265 -8.79 10.40 23.09
C PHE A 265 -7.89 9.90 21.95
N ASN A 266 -8.19 10.27 20.70
CA ASN A 266 -7.39 9.87 19.53
C ASN A 266 -5.94 10.39 19.59
N SER A 267 -5.68 11.38 20.45
CA SER A 267 -4.38 12.01 20.57
C SER A 267 -3.47 11.36 21.61
N VAL A 268 -4.03 10.48 22.44
CA VAL A 268 -3.34 9.66 23.45
C VAL A 268 -3.48 8.16 23.17
N SER A 269 -4.18 7.79 22.11
CA SER A 269 -4.36 6.40 21.68
C SER A 269 -3.50 6.08 20.45
N GLY A 270 -2.91 4.89 20.45
CA GLY A 270 -2.26 4.28 19.29
C GLY A 270 -3.08 3.10 18.78
N TYR A 271 -3.05 2.84 17.48
CA TYR A 271 -3.74 1.69 16.88
C TYR A 271 -2.83 1.01 15.86
N CYS A 272 -2.47 -0.24 16.11
CA CYS A 272 -1.75 -1.08 15.15
C CYS A 272 -2.74 -1.94 14.38
N GLU A 273 -2.74 -1.78 13.06
CA GLU A 273 -3.55 -2.59 12.15
C GLU A 273 -3.02 -4.03 12.03
N GLN A 274 -3.87 -4.91 11.51
CA GLN A 274 -3.51 -6.29 11.21
C GLN A 274 -2.39 -6.34 10.15
N THR A 275 -2.47 -5.49 9.12
CA THR A 275 -1.52 -5.46 7.99
C THR A 275 -0.39 -4.44 8.18
N ASP A 276 0.85 -4.92 8.06
CA ASP A 276 2.06 -4.10 8.25
C ASP A 276 2.46 -3.35 6.97
N THR A 277 1.89 -2.16 6.76
CA THR A 277 2.14 -1.34 5.55
C THR A 277 3.04 -0.15 5.85
N HIS A 278 4.29 -0.20 5.41
CA HIS A 278 5.27 0.88 5.55
C HIS A 278 6.01 1.14 4.23
N GLU A 279 6.70 2.28 4.17
CA GLU A 279 7.58 2.63 3.05
C GLU A 279 8.74 1.63 2.96
N SER A 280 8.82 0.90 1.85
CA SER A 280 9.70 -0.27 1.71
C SER A 280 11.19 0.08 1.69
N THR A 281 11.53 1.26 1.19
CA THR A 281 12.91 1.73 1.00
C THR A 281 13.52 2.42 2.23
N SER A 282 12.68 2.77 3.22
CA SER A 282 13.10 3.40 4.47
C SER A 282 13.79 2.39 5.39
N THR A 283 14.80 2.83 6.11
CA THR A 283 15.33 2.07 7.25
C THR A 283 14.39 2.16 8.45
N VAL A 284 14.52 1.23 9.41
CA VAL A 284 13.72 1.23 10.64
C VAL A 284 13.91 2.53 11.42
N ARG A 285 15.17 2.95 11.60
CA ARG A 285 15.54 4.18 12.32
C ARG A 285 14.97 5.42 11.64
N GLU A 286 15.03 5.51 10.31
CA GLU A 286 14.44 6.63 9.56
C GLU A 286 12.92 6.67 9.72
N ALA A 287 12.25 5.53 9.64
CA ALA A 287 10.79 5.45 9.84
C ALA A 287 10.40 5.88 11.26
N PHE A 288 11.21 5.50 12.25
CA PHE A 288 11.00 5.85 13.65
C PHE A 288 11.23 7.35 13.89
N LEU A 289 12.35 7.89 13.42
CA LEU A 289 12.64 9.33 13.50
C LEU A 289 11.58 10.17 12.79
N PHE A 290 11.09 9.71 11.64
CA PHE A 290 10.02 10.39 10.89
C PHE A 290 8.70 10.40 11.67
N SER A 291 8.27 9.26 12.22
CA SER A 291 7.07 9.19 13.06
C SER A 291 7.19 10.10 14.28
N ALA A 292 8.31 10.02 15.00
CA ALA A 292 8.57 10.83 16.18
C ALA A 292 8.63 12.34 15.86
N ALA A 293 9.20 12.72 14.72
CA ALA A 293 9.29 14.12 14.31
C ALA A 293 7.92 14.75 14.03
N LEU A 294 6.94 13.96 13.61
CA LEU A 294 5.60 14.41 13.29
C LEU A 294 4.60 14.30 14.46
N ARG A 295 4.78 13.32 15.33
CA ARG A 295 3.80 12.95 16.37
C ARG A 295 4.21 13.31 17.80
N LEU A 296 5.48 13.61 18.06
CA LEU A 296 5.86 14.14 19.37
C LEU A 296 5.58 15.65 19.45
N PRO A 297 5.38 16.18 20.67
CA PRO A 297 5.18 17.61 20.89
C PRO A 297 6.30 18.46 20.28
N SER A 298 5.94 19.64 19.77
CA SER A 298 6.90 20.59 19.17
C SER A 298 8.02 21.06 20.11
N GLY A 299 7.82 20.97 21.44
CA GLY A 299 8.84 21.28 22.45
C GLY A 299 9.90 20.20 22.66
N THR A 300 9.74 19.00 22.07
CA THR A 300 10.73 17.93 22.19
C THR A 300 11.95 18.23 21.30
N THR A 301 13.12 18.34 21.93
CA THR A 301 14.39 18.54 21.24
C THR A 301 14.75 17.36 20.35
N ASP A 302 15.60 17.57 19.34
CA ASP A 302 16.00 16.48 18.44
C ASP A 302 16.82 15.40 19.16
N ASP A 303 17.60 15.75 20.17
CA ASP A 303 18.33 14.79 21.02
C ASP A 303 17.40 13.93 21.88
N GLN A 304 16.38 14.56 22.51
CA GLN A 304 15.34 13.81 23.25
C GLN A 304 14.56 12.87 22.32
N ARG A 305 14.28 13.32 21.09
CA ARG A 305 13.60 12.50 20.09
C ARG A 305 14.46 11.30 19.68
N ALA A 306 15.75 11.51 19.42
CA ALA A 306 16.67 10.44 19.07
C ALA A 306 16.83 9.44 20.22
N GLY A 307 16.98 9.92 21.46
CA GLY A 307 17.01 9.08 22.66
C GLY A 307 15.76 8.22 22.82
N PHE A 308 14.57 8.82 22.65
CA PHE A 308 13.31 8.07 22.72
C PHE A 308 13.17 7.02 21.60
N VAL A 309 13.68 7.32 20.40
CA VAL A 309 13.75 6.33 19.30
C VAL A 309 14.65 5.15 19.68
N ASP A 310 15.81 5.41 20.30
CA ASP A 310 16.72 4.36 20.76
C ASP A 310 16.09 3.52 21.88
N ASP A 311 15.39 4.15 22.83
CA ASP A 311 14.67 3.43 23.90
C ASP A 311 13.59 2.50 23.32
N ILE A 312 12.86 2.93 22.27
CA ILE A 312 11.85 2.10 21.61
C ILE A 312 12.48 0.99 20.77
N LEU A 313 13.61 1.25 20.10
CA LEU A 313 14.36 0.20 19.38
C LEU A 313 14.81 -0.91 20.33
N ASP A 314 15.26 -0.57 21.53
CA ASP A 314 15.68 -1.53 22.55
C ASP A 314 14.49 -2.30 23.13
N ALA A 315 13.40 -1.59 23.47
CA ALA A 315 12.17 -2.21 23.98
C ALA A 315 11.57 -3.23 23.00
N LEU A 316 11.76 -3.03 21.70
CA LEU A 316 11.28 -3.93 20.64
C LEU A 316 12.34 -4.92 20.15
N GLU A 317 13.55 -4.95 20.74
CA GLU A 317 14.67 -5.79 20.29
C GLU A 317 14.97 -5.61 18.79
N LEU A 318 14.94 -4.36 18.31
CA LEU A 318 15.21 -3.96 16.93
C LEU A 318 16.54 -3.20 16.77
N THR A 319 17.31 -2.99 17.83
CA THR A 319 18.58 -2.24 17.81
C THR A 319 19.56 -2.76 16.75
N GLY A 320 19.73 -4.08 16.64
CA GLY A 320 20.59 -4.71 15.61
C GLY A 320 20.08 -4.57 14.17
N LYS A 321 18.82 -4.17 13.99
CA LYS A 321 18.15 -3.97 12.70
C LYS A 321 17.76 -2.51 12.45
N ALA A 322 18.21 -1.59 13.28
CA ALA A 322 17.84 -0.17 13.19
C ALA A 322 18.14 0.43 11.81
N ASN A 323 19.26 0.05 11.18
CA ASN A 323 19.68 0.55 9.87
C ASN A 323 19.30 -0.39 8.70
N ALA A 324 18.57 -1.47 8.97
CA ALA A 324 18.07 -2.35 7.92
C ALA A 324 16.86 -1.70 7.23
N GLN A 325 16.75 -1.89 5.91
CA GLN A 325 15.57 -1.44 5.16
C GLN A 325 14.35 -2.29 5.51
N TYR A 326 13.17 -1.67 5.58
CA TYR A 326 11.93 -2.34 5.95
C TYR A 326 11.65 -3.60 5.11
N LEU A 327 11.94 -3.55 3.81
CA LEU A 327 11.76 -4.69 2.90
C LEU A 327 12.59 -5.93 3.29
N THR A 328 13.74 -5.74 3.96
CA THR A 328 14.65 -6.84 4.34
C THR A 328 14.25 -7.55 5.64
N LEU A 329 13.25 -7.03 6.34
CA LEU A 329 12.83 -7.55 7.65
C LEU A 329 11.94 -8.78 7.50
N SER A 330 12.08 -9.71 8.43
CA SER A 330 11.13 -10.81 8.65
C SER A 330 9.75 -10.30 9.08
N GLN A 331 8.71 -11.13 8.97
CA GLN A 331 7.35 -10.73 9.32
C GLN A 331 7.21 -10.33 10.80
N GLY A 332 7.87 -11.04 11.72
CA GLY A 332 7.88 -10.69 13.14
C GLY A 332 8.61 -9.37 13.42
N GLU A 333 9.71 -9.09 12.73
CA GLU A 333 10.40 -7.80 12.81
C GLU A 333 9.54 -6.66 12.24
N ARG A 334 8.87 -6.87 11.09
CA ARG A 334 7.94 -5.90 10.50
C ARG A 334 6.79 -5.56 11.45
N LYS A 335 6.23 -6.56 12.12
CA LYS A 335 5.17 -6.34 13.13
C LYS A 335 5.65 -5.49 14.29
N ARG A 336 6.86 -5.75 14.80
CA ARG A 336 7.50 -4.92 15.83
C ARG A 336 7.75 -3.49 15.33
N VAL A 337 8.16 -3.30 14.09
CA VAL A 337 8.28 -1.95 13.48
C VAL A 337 6.94 -1.22 13.47
N THR A 338 5.83 -1.89 13.09
CA THR A 338 4.48 -1.29 13.16
C THR A 338 4.12 -0.85 14.57
N ILE A 339 4.36 -1.70 15.57
CA ILE A 339 4.14 -1.37 16.98
C ILE A 339 5.00 -0.16 17.39
N GLY A 340 6.28 -0.15 17.03
CA GLY A 340 7.18 0.97 17.33
C GLY A 340 6.77 2.30 16.71
N VAL A 341 6.33 2.29 15.45
CA VAL A 341 5.84 3.50 14.77
C VAL A 341 4.65 4.14 15.49
N GLU A 342 3.77 3.33 16.09
CA GLU A 342 2.67 3.83 16.91
C GLU A 342 3.13 4.30 18.30
N LEU A 343 4.07 3.58 18.93
CA LEU A 343 4.63 3.96 20.24
C LEU A 343 5.38 5.28 20.23
N LEU A 344 5.92 5.69 19.09
CA LEU A 344 6.64 6.95 18.93
C LEU A 344 5.75 8.20 19.06
N SER A 345 4.43 8.02 19.10
CA SER A 345 3.49 9.08 19.51
C SER A 345 3.36 9.24 21.03
N ASN A 346 4.12 8.44 21.79
CA ASN A 346 3.99 8.30 23.24
C ASN A 346 2.55 8.06 23.73
N PRO A 347 1.83 7.06 23.17
CA PRO A 347 0.43 6.83 23.51
C PRO A 347 0.31 6.27 24.92
N SER A 348 -0.79 6.61 25.58
CA SER A 348 -1.16 6.11 26.92
C SER A 348 -1.97 4.81 26.84
N ILE A 349 -2.72 4.64 25.74
CA ILE A 349 -3.46 3.42 25.41
C ILE A 349 -3.07 2.93 24.01
N LEU A 350 -2.82 1.63 23.87
CA LEU A 350 -2.44 1.01 22.60
C LEU A 350 -3.41 -0.12 22.25
N PHE A 351 -4.04 -0.01 21.08
CA PHE A 351 -4.85 -1.07 20.48
C PHE A 351 -4.02 -1.84 19.45
N LEU A 352 -4.02 -3.16 19.52
CA LEU A 352 -3.30 -4.03 18.60
C LEU A 352 -4.27 -5.03 17.97
N ASP A 353 -4.54 -4.89 16.68
CA ASP A 353 -5.41 -5.82 15.98
C ASP A 353 -4.61 -7.03 15.49
N GLU A 354 -4.85 -8.18 16.10
CA GLU A 354 -4.25 -9.47 15.78
C GLU A 354 -2.72 -9.42 15.64
N PRO A 355 -1.98 -9.08 16.72
CA PRO A 355 -0.54 -8.87 16.62
C PRO A 355 0.26 -10.13 16.30
N THR A 356 -0.32 -11.32 16.48
CA THR A 356 0.33 -12.62 16.28
C THR A 356 -0.07 -13.31 14.97
N THR A 357 -0.97 -12.71 14.17
CA THR A 357 -1.48 -13.37 12.95
C THR A 357 -0.40 -13.48 11.88
N GLY A 358 -0.29 -14.67 11.29
CA GLY A 358 0.68 -14.99 10.25
C GLY A 358 2.11 -15.23 10.76
N LEU A 359 2.37 -15.12 12.07
CA LEU A 359 3.68 -15.40 12.66
C LEU A 359 3.81 -16.86 13.07
N ASP A 360 5.04 -17.39 13.04
CA ASP A 360 5.37 -18.64 13.71
C ASP A 360 5.34 -18.47 15.25
N SER A 361 5.28 -19.58 15.98
CA SER A 361 5.10 -19.57 17.44
C SER A 361 6.22 -18.81 18.17
N ARG A 362 7.46 -18.90 17.68
CA ARG A 362 8.60 -18.17 18.25
C ARG A 362 8.48 -16.67 18.02
N ALA A 363 8.25 -16.21 16.78
CA ALA A 363 8.12 -14.77 16.52
C ALA A 363 6.91 -14.16 17.23
N ALA A 364 5.78 -14.89 17.30
CA ALA A 364 4.61 -14.47 18.06
C ALA A 364 4.93 -14.26 19.55
N THR A 365 5.73 -15.13 20.16
CA THR A 365 6.16 -15.03 21.56
C THR A 365 7.01 -13.79 21.79
N ILE A 366 8.02 -13.56 20.94
CA ILE A 366 8.89 -12.37 21.04
C ILE A 366 8.07 -11.09 20.92
N VAL A 367 7.14 -11.02 19.96
CA VAL A 367 6.25 -9.86 19.79
C VAL A 367 5.43 -9.60 21.04
N LEU A 368 4.82 -10.64 21.62
CA LEU A 368 3.94 -10.49 22.77
C LEU A 368 4.68 -10.19 24.07
N GLU A 369 5.91 -10.70 24.23
CA GLU A 369 6.81 -10.33 25.32
C GLU A 369 7.23 -8.85 25.24
N CYS A 370 7.53 -8.34 24.04
CA CYS A 370 7.77 -6.91 23.83
C CYS A 370 6.54 -6.09 24.23
N VAL A 371 5.36 -6.50 23.77
CA VAL A 371 4.08 -5.85 24.14
C VAL A 371 3.85 -5.89 25.65
N LYS A 372 4.16 -7.01 26.31
CA LYS A 372 4.06 -7.12 27.78
C LYS A 372 4.98 -6.14 28.50
N ARG A 373 6.23 -5.98 28.04
CA ARG A 373 7.17 -4.98 28.57
C ARG A 373 6.62 -3.55 28.40
N ILE A 374 5.99 -3.26 27.27
CA ILE A 374 5.33 -1.97 27.03
C ILE A 374 4.15 -1.77 27.99
N ALA A 375 3.33 -2.79 28.25
CA ALA A 375 2.24 -2.68 29.23
C ALA A 375 2.80 -2.37 30.64
N GLN A 376 3.82 -3.11 31.06
CA GLN A 376 4.49 -2.95 32.37
C GLN A 376 5.11 -1.56 32.59
N SER A 377 5.36 -0.79 31.52
CA SER A 377 5.77 0.62 31.62
C SER A 377 4.68 1.57 32.16
N GLY A 378 3.44 1.06 32.34
CA GLY A 378 2.28 1.82 32.82
C GLY A 378 1.27 2.18 31.73
N ARG A 379 1.44 1.65 30.52
CA ARG A 379 0.52 1.88 29.39
C ARG A 379 -0.62 0.86 29.41
N THR A 380 -1.79 1.26 28.94
CA THR A 380 -2.95 0.38 28.79
C THR A 380 -2.87 -0.30 27.43
N ILE A 381 -2.80 -1.64 27.37
CA ILE A 381 -2.73 -2.35 26.08
C ILE A 381 -3.91 -3.30 25.93
N VAL A 382 -4.55 -3.22 24.76
CA VAL A 382 -5.65 -4.10 24.38
C VAL A 382 -5.31 -4.73 23.05
N CYS A 383 -5.35 -6.06 22.95
CA CYS A 383 -5.13 -6.73 21.68
C CYS A 383 -6.15 -7.82 21.39
N THR A 384 -6.53 -7.97 20.12
CA THR A 384 -7.33 -9.10 19.64
C THR A 384 -6.39 -10.25 19.37
N ILE A 385 -6.74 -11.46 19.83
CA ILE A 385 -5.97 -12.67 19.48
C ILE A 385 -6.92 -13.79 19.08
N HIS A 386 -6.49 -14.55 18.07
CA HIS A 386 -7.15 -15.76 17.61
C HIS A 386 -6.36 -16.99 18.09
N GLN A 387 -6.96 -17.78 18.99
CA GLN A 387 -6.44 -19.09 19.46
C GLN A 387 -4.92 -19.12 19.77
N PRO A 388 -4.45 -18.46 20.85
CA PRO A 388 -3.04 -18.49 21.23
C PRO A 388 -2.60 -19.86 21.78
N SER A 389 -1.30 -20.12 21.78
CA SER A 389 -0.72 -21.20 22.58
C SER A 389 -0.84 -20.91 24.07
N THR A 390 -0.75 -21.93 24.93
CA THR A 390 -0.79 -21.79 26.39
C THR A 390 0.23 -20.77 26.89
N VAL A 391 1.47 -20.82 26.38
CA VAL A 391 2.54 -19.89 26.76
C VAL A 391 2.18 -18.43 26.46
N LEU A 392 1.59 -18.17 25.28
CA LEU A 392 1.15 -16.83 24.90
C LEU A 392 -0.05 -16.37 25.73
N PHE A 393 -0.95 -17.29 26.07
CA PHE A 393 -2.15 -16.98 26.82
C PHE A 393 -1.83 -16.50 28.25
N GLU A 394 -0.82 -17.10 28.88
CA GLU A 394 -0.36 -16.72 30.23
C GLU A 394 0.35 -15.36 30.29
N LEU A 395 0.69 -14.74 29.16
CA LEU A 395 1.23 -13.37 29.15
C LEU A 395 0.16 -12.31 29.41
N PHE A 396 -1.13 -12.64 29.25
CA PHE A 396 -2.24 -11.72 29.46
C PHE A 396 -2.58 -11.54 30.92
N ASP A 397 -2.85 -10.30 31.32
CA ASP A 397 -3.33 -10.00 32.67
C ASP A 397 -4.85 -10.21 32.77
N LYS A 398 -5.56 -9.78 31.72
CA LYS A 398 -7.02 -9.77 31.65
C LYS A 398 -7.53 -10.33 30.33
N LEU A 399 -8.76 -10.82 30.36
CA LEU A 399 -9.47 -11.33 29.20
C LEU A 399 -10.86 -10.71 29.12
N LEU A 400 -11.24 -10.26 27.92
CA LEU A 400 -12.61 -9.98 27.53
C LEU A 400 -13.01 -11.00 26.46
N LEU A 401 -13.96 -11.88 26.79
CA LEU A 401 -14.41 -12.95 25.92
C LEU A 401 -15.80 -12.63 25.35
N LEU A 402 -15.89 -12.60 24.03
CA LEU A 402 -17.14 -12.41 23.29
C LEU A 402 -17.66 -13.72 22.71
N LYS A 403 -18.96 -13.96 22.90
CA LYS A 403 -19.72 -15.01 22.23
C LYS A 403 -20.23 -14.52 20.87
N SER A 404 -20.53 -15.45 19.97
CA SER A 404 -21.25 -15.16 18.73
C SER A 404 -22.51 -14.32 19.01
N GLY A 405 -22.71 -13.25 18.23
CA GLY A 405 -23.82 -12.31 18.44
C GLY A 405 -23.47 -11.04 19.22
N GLY A 406 -22.19 -10.83 19.58
CA GLY A 406 -21.72 -9.56 20.13
C GLY A 406 -21.99 -9.39 21.63
N GLN A 407 -22.13 -10.50 22.35
CA GLN A 407 -22.41 -10.52 23.79
C GLN A 407 -21.19 -11.02 24.55
N MET A 408 -21.04 -10.59 25.80
CA MET A 408 -19.92 -11.03 26.65
C MET A 408 -20.21 -12.37 27.31
N ALA A 409 -19.19 -13.21 27.40
CA ALA A 409 -19.22 -14.49 28.11
C ALA A 409 -18.33 -14.48 29.36
N PHE A 410 -17.30 -13.65 29.39
CA PHE A 410 -16.38 -13.48 30.51
C PHE A 410 -15.66 -12.14 30.39
N PHE A 411 -15.42 -11.48 31.52
CA PHE A 411 -14.50 -10.35 31.62
C PHE A 411 -13.81 -10.41 32.99
N GLY A 412 -12.48 -10.30 33.03
CA GLY A 412 -11.74 -10.33 34.29
C GLY A 412 -10.28 -10.71 34.14
N GLU A 413 -9.59 -10.84 35.27
CA GLU A 413 -8.21 -11.32 35.33
C GLU A 413 -8.14 -12.82 35.05
N LEU A 414 -7.08 -13.25 34.35
CA LEU A 414 -6.82 -14.68 34.12
C LEU A 414 -6.32 -15.39 35.38
N GLY A 415 -5.49 -14.70 36.19
CA GLY A 415 -4.77 -15.32 37.29
C GLY A 415 -3.56 -16.14 36.79
N ARG A 416 -2.73 -16.63 37.71
CA ARG A 416 -1.62 -17.53 37.35
C ARG A 416 -2.18 -18.84 36.82
N GLU A 417 -1.62 -19.34 35.71
CA GLU A 417 -2.07 -20.58 35.08
C GLU A 417 -3.58 -20.55 34.75
N SER A 418 -4.08 -19.35 34.41
CA SER A 418 -5.49 -19.10 34.11
C SER A 418 -6.48 -19.54 35.20
N SER A 419 -6.05 -19.59 36.46
CA SER A 419 -6.83 -20.17 37.57
C SER A 419 -8.20 -19.51 37.80
N LYS A 420 -8.31 -18.18 37.61
CA LYS A 420 -9.58 -17.45 37.79
C LYS A 420 -10.55 -17.71 36.65
N LEU A 421 -10.03 -17.81 35.43
CA LEU A 421 -10.81 -18.19 34.26
C LEU A 421 -11.37 -19.59 34.41
N LEU A 422 -10.51 -20.56 34.75
CA LEU A 422 -10.89 -21.95 34.94
C LEU A 422 -11.87 -22.10 36.11
N GLY A 423 -11.68 -21.33 37.19
CA GLY A 423 -12.61 -21.28 38.32
C GLY A 423 -14.00 -20.74 37.97
N TYR A 424 -14.13 -19.85 36.97
CA TYR A 424 -15.43 -19.39 36.48
C TYR A 424 -16.11 -20.45 35.61
N PHE A 425 -15.40 -21.03 34.63
CA PHE A 425 -15.98 -22.06 33.77
C PHE A 425 -16.28 -23.37 34.53
N GLY A 426 -15.50 -23.70 35.55
CA GLY A 426 -15.71 -24.87 36.41
C GLY A 426 -16.90 -24.78 37.36
N GLN A 427 -17.58 -23.62 37.46
CA GLN A 427 -18.85 -23.51 38.21
C GLN A 427 -20.04 -24.12 37.48
N PHE A 428 -19.89 -24.38 36.18
CA PHE A 428 -20.93 -24.97 35.36
C PHE A 428 -20.70 -26.49 35.29
N ASP A 429 -21.49 -27.26 36.04
CA ASP A 429 -21.42 -28.74 36.17
C ASP A 429 -21.50 -29.53 34.84
N MET A 430 -21.81 -28.85 33.73
CA MET A 430 -22.03 -29.43 32.40
C MET A 430 -20.75 -29.68 31.60
N PHE A 431 -19.58 -29.19 32.04
CA PHE A 431 -18.32 -29.37 31.32
C PHE A 431 -17.35 -30.25 32.11
N GLU A 432 -16.68 -31.16 31.40
CA GLU A 432 -15.55 -31.88 31.99
C GLU A 432 -14.48 -30.87 32.44
N PRO A 433 -13.86 -31.08 33.61
CA PRO A 433 -12.70 -30.31 34.01
C PRO A 433 -11.62 -30.36 32.94
N ILE A 434 -10.93 -29.25 32.72
CA ILE A 434 -9.85 -29.16 31.74
C ILE A 434 -8.80 -30.26 31.98
N LYS A 435 -8.37 -30.93 30.91
CA LYS A 435 -7.30 -31.93 31.00
C LYS A 435 -5.97 -31.23 31.25
N PRO A 436 -5.02 -31.81 32.02
CA PRO A 436 -3.75 -31.16 32.33
C PRO A 436 -2.90 -30.76 31.11
N THR A 437 -3.14 -31.39 29.96
CA THR A 437 -2.44 -31.14 28.69
C THR A 437 -3.20 -30.22 27.74
N GLU A 438 -4.40 -29.79 28.12
CA GLU A 438 -5.27 -28.98 27.27
C GLU A 438 -5.00 -27.49 27.47
N ASN A 439 -5.09 -26.74 26.38
CA ASN A 439 -4.86 -25.30 26.40
C ASN A 439 -6.11 -24.57 26.94
N PRO A 440 -6.00 -23.77 28.01
CA PRO A 440 -7.12 -23.00 28.57
C PRO A 440 -7.84 -22.12 27.55
N ALA A 441 -7.09 -21.53 26.61
CA ALA A 441 -7.68 -20.71 25.55
C ALA A 441 -8.53 -21.53 24.57
N THR A 442 -8.14 -22.78 24.30
CA THR A 442 -8.94 -23.71 23.47
C THR A 442 -10.16 -24.17 24.23
N TYR A 443 -10.00 -24.54 25.51
CA TYR A 443 -11.07 -24.98 26.39
C TYR A 443 -12.19 -23.93 26.49
N MET A 444 -11.87 -22.67 26.81
CA MET A 444 -12.89 -21.62 26.93
C MET A 444 -13.63 -21.36 25.60
N LEU A 445 -12.93 -21.48 24.47
CA LEU A 445 -13.53 -21.30 23.14
C LEU A 445 -14.48 -22.45 22.80
N GLN A 446 -14.13 -23.69 23.18
CA GLN A 446 -15.02 -24.84 23.06
C GLN A 446 -16.26 -24.69 23.95
N CYS A 447 -16.09 -24.27 25.21
CA CYS A 447 -17.21 -24.01 26.13
C CYS A 447 -18.24 -23.06 25.49
N ILE A 448 -17.81 -21.93 24.92
CA ILE A 448 -18.73 -20.95 24.30
C ILE A 448 -19.24 -21.36 22.90
N GLY A 449 -18.90 -22.56 22.41
CA GLY A 449 -19.33 -23.07 21.10
C GLY A 449 -18.65 -22.40 19.90
N ALA A 450 -17.41 -21.93 20.06
CA ALA A 450 -16.66 -21.33 18.96
C ALA A 450 -16.23 -22.39 17.93
N GLY A 451 -16.80 -22.34 16.72
CA GLY A 451 -16.41 -23.18 15.57
C GLY A 451 -17.32 -24.40 15.31
N THR A 452 -18.27 -24.71 16.19
CA THR A 452 -19.15 -25.89 16.09
C THR A 452 -20.59 -25.58 15.67
N GLY A 453 -20.89 -24.37 15.20
CA GLY A 453 -22.21 -24.00 14.65
C GLY A 453 -23.33 -23.83 15.70
N GLY A 454 -23.01 -23.95 16.99
CA GLY A 454 -23.92 -23.76 18.11
C GLY A 454 -23.23 -24.14 19.43
N SER A 455 -23.71 -23.58 20.55
CA SER A 455 -23.39 -24.12 21.88
C SER A 455 -23.79 -25.60 21.86
N GLN A 456 -22.84 -26.52 22.02
CA GLN A 456 -23.14 -27.94 21.93
C GLN A 456 -24.20 -28.38 22.96
N ASP A 457 -24.42 -27.61 24.04
CA ASP A 457 -25.23 -28.08 25.18
C ASP A 457 -26.19 -27.05 25.82
N GLY A 458 -26.76 -26.13 25.02
CA GLY A 458 -27.95 -25.35 25.44
C GLY A 458 -27.76 -24.22 26.48
N VAL A 459 -26.57 -24.00 27.03
CA VAL A 459 -26.30 -22.89 27.97
C VAL A 459 -26.01 -21.58 27.22
N ASP A 460 -26.78 -20.53 27.53
CA ASP A 460 -26.44 -19.18 27.07
C ASP A 460 -25.45 -18.50 28.02
N PHE A 461 -24.15 -18.64 27.74
CA PHE A 461 -23.08 -17.98 28.50
C PHE A 461 -23.24 -16.45 28.62
N ALA A 462 -23.94 -15.81 27.70
CA ALA A 462 -24.22 -14.39 27.82
C ALA A 462 -25.22 -14.08 28.95
N ALA A 463 -26.21 -14.95 29.15
CA ALA A 463 -27.15 -14.85 30.27
C ALA A 463 -26.47 -15.28 31.58
N ALA A 464 -25.74 -16.41 31.56
CA ALA A 464 -25.03 -16.91 32.73
C ALA A 464 -23.99 -15.91 33.26
N TYR A 465 -23.26 -15.23 32.37
CA TYR A 465 -22.35 -14.17 32.78
C TYR A 465 -23.09 -13.03 33.48
N LYS A 466 -24.20 -12.54 32.92
CA LYS A 466 -24.99 -11.44 33.52
C LYS A 466 -25.52 -11.76 34.92
N GLU A 467 -25.86 -13.02 35.19
CA GLU A 467 -26.34 -13.47 36.50
C GLU A 467 -25.20 -13.79 37.49
N SER A 468 -23.95 -13.84 37.00
CA SER A 468 -22.80 -14.22 37.82
C SER A 468 -22.35 -13.11 38.77
N ALA A 469 -21.76 -13.50 39.90
CA ALA A 469 -21.09 -12.58 40.81
C ALA A 469 -19.93 -11.81 40.15
N LEU A 470 -19.32 -12.39 39.10
CA LEU A 470 -18.26 -11.75 38.32
C LEU A 470 -18.79 -10.54 37.55
N ALA A 471 -19.96 -10.64 36.91
CA ALA A 471 -20.56 -9.50 36.23
C ALA A 471 -20.91 -8.38 37.20
N ALA A 472 -21.51 -8.69 38.35
CA ALA A 472 -21.81 -7.69 39.38
C ALA A 472 -20.55 -6.97 39.88
N ALA A 473 -19.44 -7.70 40.08
CA ALA A 473 -18.15 -7.12 40.46
C ALA A 473 -17.57 -6.23 39.35
N ASN A 474 -17.69 -6.65 38.08
CA ASN A 474 -17.23 -5.86 36.94
C ASN A 474 -18.06 -4.60 36.71
N GLU A 475 -19.37 -4.65 36.92
CA GLU A 475 -20.24 -3.48 36.86
C GLU A 475 -19.87 -2.46 37.95
N ALA A 476 -19.56 -2.94 39.17
CA ALA A 476 -19.05 -2.07 40.24
C ALA A 476 -17.68 -1.45 39.89
N LEU A 477 -16.77 -2.23 39.28
CA LEU A 477 -15.47 -1.74 38.82
C LEU A 477 -15.64 -0.67 37.73
N VAL A 478 -16.51 -0.90 36.76
CA VAL A 478 -16.82 0.10 35.71
C VAL A 478 -17.41 1.36 36.33
N ALA A 479 -18.34 1.23 37.28
CA ALA A 479 -18.93 2.37 37.97
C ALA A 479 -17.89 3.18 38.77
N GLN A 480 -16.91 2.51 39.39
CA GLN A 480 -15.79 3.17 40.05
C GLN A 480 -14.86 3.88 39.05
N ALA A 481 -14.52 3.22 37.94
CA ALA A 481 -13.65 3.77 36.90
C ALA A 481 -14.29 4.93 36.12
N SER A 482 -15.63 5.00 36.10
CA SER A 482 -16.39 6.11 35.54
C SER A 482 -16.45 7.33 36.45
N GLN A 483 -15.89 7.29 37.67
CA GLN A 483 -15.79 8.46 38.53
C GLN A 483 -14.55 9.30 38.18
N PRO A 484 -14.66 10.64 38.09
CA PRO A 484 -13.54 11.52 37.76
C PRO A 484 -12.37 11.34 38.72
N ASN A 485 -11.18 11.01 38.18
CA ASN A 485 -9.97 10.78 38.98
C ASN A 485 -9.04 12.01 39.06
N GLY A 486 -9.48 13.17 38.56
CA GLY A 486 -8.72 14.44 38.56
C GLY A 486 -7.74 14.63 37.40
N ASN A 487 -7.53 13.62 36.55
CA ASN A 487 -6.63 13.67 35.39
C ASN A 487 -7.42 13.79 34.07
N GLU A 488 -8.13 14.91 33.89
CA GLU A 488 -8.82 15.21 32.64
C GLU A 488 -7.81 15.42 31.51
N LEU A 489 -8.02 14.71 30.39
CA LEU A 489 -7.19 14.90 29.21
C LEU A 489 -7.62 16.21 28.53
N THR A 490 -6.66 17.11 28.28
CA THR A 490 -6.92 18.36 27.57
C THR A 490 -5.99 18.46 26.37
N LYS A 491 -6.51 18.20 25.16
CA LYS A 491 -5.73 18.37 23.93
C LYS A 491 -6.53 19.11 22.87
N THR A 492 -5.99 20.23 22.41
CA THR A 492 -6.68 21.17 21.51
C THR A 492 -6.23 21.05 20.06
N LYS A 493 -5.02 20.55 19.79
CA LYS A 493 -4.46 20.47 18.43
C LYS A 493 -4.59 19.07 17.84
N LYS A 494 -5.12 19.01 16.61
CA LYS A 494 -5.22 17.77 15.83
C LYS A 494 -3.85 17.25 15.36
N TYR A 495 -2.92 18.13 15.00
CA TYR A 495 -1.56 17.79 14.58
C TYR A 495 -0.56 18.49 15.51
N GLU A 496 0.53 17.81 15.87
CA GLU A 496 1.55 18.37 16.75
C GLU A 496 2.44 19.41 16.06
N GLN A 497 2.80 19.14 14.81
CA GLN A 497 3.71 19.97 14.03
C GLN A 497 2.98 20.96 13.13
N SER A 498 3.63 22.09 12.84
CA SER A 498 3.13 23.07 11.89
C SER A 498 3.14 22.52 10.46
N PHE A 499 2.27 23.07 9.61
CA PHE A 499 2.17 22.66 8.20
C PHE A 499 3.52 22.74 7.46
N GLY A 500 4.30 23.81 7.67
CA GLY A 500 5.60 23.99 7.03
C GLY A 500 6.61 22.91 7.42
N ARG A 501 6.66 22.51 8.70
CA ARG A 501 7.53 21.42 9.14
C ARG A 501 7.07 20.06 8.61
N GLN A 502 5.76 19.80 8.61
CA GLN A 502 5.19 18.59 7.99
C GLN A 502 5.62 18.49 6.52
N PHE A 503 5.42 19.58 5.76
CA PHE A 503 5.79 19.66 4.35
C PHE A 503 7.29 19.43 4.13
N ALA A 504 8.16 20.07 4.90
CA ALA A 504 9.61 19.91 4.77
C ALA A 504 10.07 18.46 5.05
N LEU A 505 9.54 17.83 6.10
CA LEU A 505 9.84 16.43 6.43
C LEU A 505 9.35 15.48 5.33
N LEU A 506 8.14 15.72 4.81
CA LEU A 506 7.57 14.94 3.72
C LEU A 506 8.39 15.08 2.43
N CYS A 507 8.80 16.29 2.07
CA CYS A 507 9.67 16.53 0.91
C CYS A 507 11.01 15.80 1.05
N GLY A 508 11.65 15.86 2.23
CA GLY A 508 12.89 15.14 2.49
C GLY A 508 12.75 13.63 2.38
N ARG A 509 11.67 13.07 2.94
CA ARG A 509 11.32 11.65 2.80
C ARG A 509 11.11 11.28 1.34
N GLN A 510 10.29 12.05 0.62
CA GLN A 510 9.92 11.77 -0.76
C GLN A 510 11.12 11.80 -1.71
N MET A 511 12.01 12.79 -1.54
CA MET A 511 13.27 12.89 -2.30
C MET A 511 14.15 11.66 -2.07
N THR A 512 14.25 11.21 -0.82
CA THR A 512 15.02 10.01 -0.45
C THR A 512 14.42 8.74 -1.05
N THR A 513 13.10 8.59 -0.99
CA THR A 513 12.39 7.46 -1.59
C THR A 513 12.59 7.40 -3.11
N TYR A 514 12.51 8.54 -3.79
CA TYR A 514 12.74 8.63 -5.25
C TYR A 514 14.17 8.20 -5.58
N TRP A 515 15.14 8.75 -4.86
CA TRP A 515 16.55 8.41 -5.05
C TRP A 515 16.84 6.93 -4.80
N ARG A 516 16.26 6.34 -3.74
CA ARG A 516 16.43 4.93 -3.36
C ARG A 516 15.60 3.94 -4.18
N THR A 517 14.81 4.43 -5.14
CA THR A 517 14.06 3.58 -6.09
C THR A 517 14.66 3.72 -7.49
N PRO A 518 15.86 3.16 -7.74
CA PRO A 518 16.56 3.35 -9.02
C PRO A 518 15.78 2.75 -10.19
N ALA A 519 15.05 1.64 -10.01
CA ALA A 519 14.23 1.06 -11.06
C ALA A 519 13.21 2.07 -11.65
N TYR A 520 12.65 2.93 -10.81
CA TYR A 520 11.71 3.96 -11.23
C TYR A 520 12.40 5.07 -12.05
N ASN A 521 13.49 5.65 -11.53
CA ASN A 521 14.18 6.74 -12.21
C ASN A 521 14.96 6.29 -13.44
N THR A 522 15.67 5.16 -13.37
CA THR A 522 16.44 4.60 -14.48
C THR A 522 15.54 4.29 -15.67
N SER A 523 14.38 3.67 -15.43
CA SER A 523 13.46 3.34 -16.52
C SER A 523 12.91 4.59 -17.22
N ARG A 524 12.62 5.66 -16.47
CA ARG A 524 12.24 6.97 -17.05
C ARG A 524 13.38 7.57 -17.87
N VAL A 525 14.61 7.63 -17.34
CA VAL A 525 15.77 8.16 -18.07
C VAL A 525 15.98 7.40 -19.38
N VAL A 526 15.90 6.06 -19.36
CA VAL A 526 16.03 5.22 -20.56
C VAL A 526 14.99 5.59 -21.61
N LEU A 527 13.71 5.75 -21.24
CA LEU A 527 12.67 6.18 -22.19
C LEU A 527 12.91 7.59 -22.74
N MET A 528 13.33 8.52 -21.87
CA MET A 528 13.57 9.92 -22.23
C MET A 528 14.77 10.11 -23.15
N VAL A 529 15.65 9.12 -23.26
CA VAL A 529 16.76 9.11 -24.21
C VAL A 529 16.40 8.31 -25.46
N LEU A 530 15.80 7.12 -25.33
CA LEU A 530 15.51 6.25 -26.47
C LEU A 530 14.44 6.81 -27.41
N ILE A 531 13.33 7.33 -26.88
CA ILE A 531 12.24 7.89 -27.70
C ILE A 531 12.73 9.02 -28.61
N PRO A 532 13.41 10.07 -28.11
CA PRO A 532 13.85 11.16 -28.98
C PRO A 532 14.99 10.73 -29.92
N LEU A 533 15.80 9.71 -29.59
CA LEU A 533 16.77 9.14 -30.54
C LEU A 533 16.08 8.47 -31.73
N VAL A 534 14.98 7.75 -31.50
CA VAL A 534 14.20 7.14 -32.60
C VAL A 534 13.61 8.23 -33.48
N PHE A 535 12.97 9.25 -32.89
CA PHE A 535 12.47 10.41 -33.66
C PHE A 535 13.59 11.11 -34.43
N GLY A 536 14.72 11.40 -33.77
CA GLY A 536 15.88 12.02 -34.39
C GLY A 536 16.45 11.19 -35.54
N SER A 537 16.42 9.85 -35.45
CA SER A 537 16.86 8.98 -36.55
C SER A 537 15.90 8.96 -37.75
N CYS A 538 14.60 9.20 -37.51
CA CYS A 538 13.58 9.24 -38.57
C CYS A 538 13.49 10.62 -39.24
N PHE A 539 13.72 11.69 -38.48
CA PHE A 539 13.55 13.08 -38.91
C PHE A 539 14.86 13.86 -38.95
N TYR A 540 16.01 13.18 -39.07
CA TYR A 540 17.33 13.79 -39.03
C TYR A 540 17.47 14.90 -40.09
N ASN A 541 17.56 16.16 -39.65
CA ASN A 541 17.59 17.35 -40.50
C ASN A 541 16.58 17.31 -41.67
N ALA A 542 15.35 16.86 -41.41
CA ALA A 542 14.35 16.66 -42.44
C ALA A 542 13.95 18.01 -43.10
N PRO A 543 14.21 18.22 -44.40
CA PRO A 543 13.84 19.45 -45.09
C PRO A 543 12.32 19.54 -45.27
N VAL A 544 11.77 20.75 -45.23
CA VAL A 544 10.34 21.01 -45.45
C VAL A 544 10.16 21.61 -46.84
N VAL A 545 9.79 20.77 -47.82
CA VAL A 545 9.61 21.21 -49.21
C VAL A 545 8.16 21.02 -49.66
N THR A 546 7.52 19.94 -49.25
CA THR A 546 6.14 19.60 -49.62
C THR A 546 5.16 19.87 -48.49
N SER A 547 3.87 20.01 -48.82
CA SER A 547 2.80 20.11 -47.82
C SER A 547 2.74 18.88 -46.91
N MET A 548 3.10 17.70 -47.42
CA MET A 548 3.15 16.48 -46.61
C MET A 548 4.31 16.51 -45.60
N ASP A 549 5.44 17.10 -45.95
CA ASP A 549 6.56 17.27 -45.01
C ASP A 549 6.17 18.16 -43.82
N VAL A 550 5.40 19.22 -44.06
CA VAL A 550 4.84 20.08 -43.00
C VAL A 550 3.93 19.27 -42.08
N VAL A 551 3.03 18.46 -42.65
CA VAL A 551 2.11 17.60 -41.87
C VAL A 551 2.89 16.55 -41.07
N SER A 552 3.93 15.95 -41.64
CA SER A 552 4.79 14.98 -40.95
C SER A 552 5.59 15.62 -39.81
N GLN A 553 6.11 16.84 -39.98
CA GLN A 553 6.78 17.57 -38.89
C GLN A 553 5.81 17.97 -37.78
N LEU A 554 4.61 18.45 -38.12
CA LEU A 554 3.56 18.74 -37.15
C LEU A 554 3.15 17.47 -36.37
N SER A 555 3.00 16.36 -37.08
CA SER A 555 2.70 15.05 -36.49
C SER A 555 3.81 14.58 -35.57
N MET A 556 5.09 14.79 -35.94
CA MET A 556 6.23 14.49 -35.09
C MET A 556 6.19 15.30 -33.79
N ILE A 557 5.99 16.62 -33.85
CA ILE A 557 5.92 17.48 -32.66
C ILE A 557 4.75 17.06 -31.75
N PHE A 558 3.58 16.83 -32.32
CA PHE A 558 2.40 16.37 -31.58
C PHE A 558 2.64 15.02 -30.91
N MET A 559 3.20 14.05 -31.64
CA MET A 559 3.44 12.71 -31.11
C MET A 559 4.57 12.69 -30.09
N ALA A 560 5.66 13.43 -30.31
CA ALA A 560 6.74 13.56 -29.34
C ALA A 560 6.23 14.10 -28.00
N THR A 561 5.45 15.18 -28.05
CA THR A 561 4.83 15.78 -26.85
C THR A 561 3.86 14.80 -26.18
N SER A 562 2.99 14.15 -26.96
CA SER A 562 2.02 13.18 -26.44
C SER A 562 2.70 11.98 -25.76
N PHE A 563 3.77 11.44 -26.35
CA PHE A 563 4.50 10.32 -25.79
C PHE A 563 5.28 10.69 -24.52
N LEU A 564 5.80 11.92 -24.43
CA LEU A 564 6.38 12.43 -23.19
C LEU A 564 5.35 12.41 -22.05
N CYS A 565 4.14 12.96 -22.29
CA CYS A 565 3.04 12.96 -21.33
C CYS A 565 2.64 11.54 -20.93
N MET A 566 2.43 10.64 -21.91
CA MET A 566 2.06 9.25 -21.65
C MET A 566 3.14 8.50 -20.85
N ALA A 567 4.42 8.76 -21.11
CA ALA A 567 5.53 8.14 -20.39
C ALA A 567 5.58 8.51 -18.91
N ILE A 568 5.41 9.80 -18.61
CA ILE A 568 5.42 10.29 -17.23
C ILE A 568 4.15 9.83 -16.50
N LEU A 569 2.99 9.87 -17.15
CA LEU A 569 1.73 9.39 -16.58
C LEU A 569 1.79 7.88 -16.25
N ASN A 570 2.21 7.06 -17.20
CA ASN A 570 2.16 5.60 -17.04
C ASN A 570 3.13 5.08 -15.97
N THR A 571 4.30 5.71 -15.83
CA THR A 571 5.27 5.36 -14.79
C THR A 571 4.84 5.85 -13.40
N SER A 572 4.34 7.08 -13.28
CA SER A 572 3.92 7.67 -12.01
C SER A 572 2.71 6.97 -11.37
N ILE A 573 1.72 6.52 -12.17
CA ILE A 573 0.53 5.83 -11.65
C ILE A 573 0.92 4.60 -10.83
N THR A 574 1.77 3.73 -11.37
CA THR A 574 2.17 2.49 -10.69
C THR A 574 2.96 2.77 -9.42
N PHE A 575 3.84 3.76 -9.46
CA PHE A 575 4.62 4.17 -8.30
C PHE A 575 3.73 4.70 -7.17
N VAL A 576 2.80 5.62 -7.46
CA VAL A 576 1.89 6.21 -6.46
C VAL A 576 0.85 5.19 -5.97
N ALA A 577 0.40 4.28 -6.83
CA ALA A 577 -0.52 3.22 -6.43
C ALA A 577 0.08 2.31 -5.35
N ASN A 578 1.39 2.02 -5.43
CA ASN A 578 2.10 1.19 -4.45
C ASN A 578 2.27 1.89 -3.09
N SER A 579 2.50 3.21 -3.06
CA SER A 579 2.67 3.98 -1.80
C SER A 579 1.35 4.41 -1.15
N ARG A 580 0.22 4.30 -1.86
CA ARG A 580 -1.11 4.72 -1.38
C ARG A 580 -1.52 4.07 -0.06
N GLY A 581 -1.18 2.79 0.15
CA GLY A 581 -1.49 2.08 1.39
C GLY A 581 -0.83 2.74 2.61
N VAL A 582 0.42 3.16 2.46
CA VAL A 582 1.18 3.87 3.50
C VAL A 582 0.50 5.19 3.85
N PHE A 583 0.09 5.97 2.84
CA PHE A 583 -0.62 7.23 3.06
C PHE A 583 -1.91 7.06 3.87
N TYR A 584 -2.75 6.05 3.57
CA TYR A 584 -3.99 5.86 4.30
C TYR A 584 -3.76 5.50 5.77
N ARG A 585 -2.77 4.63 6.05
CA ARG A 585 -2.38 4.29 7.43
C ARG A 585 -1.89 5.52 8.20
N GLU A 586 -0.99 6.30 7.60
CA GLU A 586 -0.41 7.51 8.22
C GLU A 586 -1.47 8.60 8.44
N LYS A 587 -2.44 8.71 7.52
CA LYS A 587 -3.61 9.60 7.65
C LYS A 587 -4.52 9.20 8.81
N LEU A 588 -4.80 7.90 8.97
CA LEU A 588 -5.61 7.39 10.09
C LEU A 588 -4.92 7.60 11.45
N SER A 589 -3.59 7.62 11.45
CA SER A 589 -2.76 7.88 12.63
C SER A 589 -2.47 9.38 12.86
N VAL A 590 -3.10 10.26 12.07
CA VAL A 590 -3.05 11.73 12.19
C VAL A 590 -1.60 12.27 12.18
N MET A 591 -0.71 11.68 11.37
CA MET A 591 0.69 12.10 11.31
C MET A 591 0.88 13.46 10.62
N TYR A 592 0.15 13.71 9.54
CA TYR A 592 0.27 14.93 8.75
C TYR A 592 -1.03 15.24 7.98
N THR A 593 -1.12 16.46 7.47
CA THR A 593 -2.25 16.87 6.64
C THR A 593 -2.18 16.25 5.24
N PRO A 594 -3.31 15.80 4.66
CA PRO A 594 -3.35 15.32 3.27
C PRO A 594 -2.79 16.31 2.26
N LEU A 595 -3.03 17.61 2.47
CA LEU A 595 -2.53 18.68 1.62
C LEU A 595 -0.99 18.76 1.62
N ALA A 596 -0.35 18.66 2.79
CA ALA A 596 1.11 18.67 2.88
C ALA A 596 1.73 17.49 2.10
N HIS A 597 1.11 16.31 2.19
CA HIS A 597 1.55 15.13 1.44
C HIS A 597 1.41 15.33 -0.07
N SER A 598 0.22 15.72 -0.55
CA SER A 598 -0.01 15.93 -1.99
C SER A 598 0.91 17.00 -2.59
N LEU A 599 1.15 18.10 -1.88
CA LEU A 599 2.08 19.14 -2.33
C LEU A 599 3.52 18.65 -2.34
N SER A 600 3.94 17.89 -1.33
CA SER A 600 5.32 17.36 -1.28
C SER A 600 5.58 16.36 -2.42
N LEU A 601 4.59 15.51 -2.72
CA LEU A 601 4.64 14.58 -3.84
C LEU A 601 4.74 15.33 -5.17
N ALA A 602 3.89 16.33 -5.38
CA ALA A 602 3.88 17.12 -6.60
C ALA A 602 5.17 17.93 -6.79
N LEU A 603 5.71 18.54 -5.74
CA LEU A 603 6.95 19.31 -5.83
C LEU A 603 8.13 18.41 -6.21
N VAL A 604 8.29 17.27 -5.54
CA VAL A 604 9.40 16.35 -5.85
C VAL A 604 9.22 15.77 -7.25
N GLU A 605 8.03 15.33 -7.63
CA GLU A 605 7.76 14.85 -8.98
C GLU A 605 8.09 15.89 -10.04
N LEU A 606 7.70 17.16 -9.83
CA LEU A 606 7.99 18.26 -10.74
C LEU A 606 9.50 18.44 -10.95
N LEU A 607 10.31 18.39 -9.89
CA LEU A 607 11.77 18.54 -9.99
C LEU A 607 12.39 17.47 -10.89
N TYR A 608 11.97 16.21 -10.73
CA TYR A 608 12.45 15.12 -11.59
C TYR A 608 11.93 15.24 -13.02
N CYS A 609 10.64 15.59 -13.20
CA CYS A 609 10.03 15.80 -14.52
C CYS A 609 10.75 16.91 -15.31
N VAL A 610 11.11 18.03 -14.68
CA VAL A 610 11.83 19.14 -15.33
C VAL A 610 13.15 18.66 -15.92
N VAL A 611 13.95 17.95 -15.13
CA VAL A 611 15.26 17.44 -15.57
C VAL A 611 15.09 16.48 -16.75
N LEU A 612 14.13 15.55 -16.65
CA LEU A 612 13.85 14.57 -17.70
C LEU A 612 13.32 15.23 -18.99
N ALA A 613 12.44 16.21 -18.88
CA ALA A 613 11.89 16.94 -20.02
C ALA A 613 12.98 17.75 -20.74
N VAL A 614 13.90 18.37 -20.00
CA VAL A 614 15.04 19.10 -20.59
C VAL A 614 15.95 18.14 -21.38
N ILE A 615 16.23 16.94 -20.85
CA ILE A 615 17.02 15.92 -21.57
C ILE A 615 16.29 15.51 -22.85
N TYR A 616 15.01 15.14 -22.73
CA TYR A 616 14.17 14.72 -23.86
C TYR A 616 14.13 15.78 -24.97
N PHE A 617 13.87 17.03 -24.58
CA PHE A 617 13.72 18.16 -25.49
C PHE A 617 15.02 18.46 -26.25
N ASN A 618 16.16 18.54 -25.56
CA ASN A 618 17.40 18.87 -26.23
C ASN A 618 17.80 17.80 -27.25
N VAL A 619 17.57 16.53 -26.96
CA VAL A 619 17.88 15.45 -27.91
C VAL A 619 17.01 15.57 -29.16
N ILE A 620 15.69 15.74 -29.02
CA ILE A 620 14.79 15.78 -30.19
C ILE A 620 14.96 17.07 -31.01
N TYR A 621 15.09 18.22 -30.35
CA TYR A 621 15.09 19.51 -31.03
C TYR A 621 16.28 19.67 -31.98
N TRP A 622 17.47 19.31 -31.50
CA TRP A 622 18.70 19.43 -32.27
C TRP A 622 18.87 18.31 -33.29
N LEU A 623 18.46 17.06 -32.99
CA LEU A 623 18.56 15.95 -33.96
C LEU A 623 17.60 16.12 -35.14
N CYS A 624 16.39 16.60 -34.90
CA CYS A 624 15.41 16.83 -35.97
C CYS A 624 15.72 18.08 -36.81
N GLY A 625 16.70 18.91 -36.40
CA GLY A 625 17.05 20.14 -37.11
C GLY A 625 15.94 21.20 -37.09
N LEU A 626 15.24 21.34 -35.95
CA LEU A 626 14.21 22.37 -35.80
C LEU A 626 14.83 23.78 -35.81
N ASN A 627 13.98 24.81 -35.92
CA ASN A 627 14.39 26.20 -36.10
C ASN A 627 15.44 26.64 -35.05
N ALA A 628 16.64 27.05 -35.45
CA ALA A 628 17.71 27.42 -34.52
C ALA A 628 17.49 28.75 -33.76
N ALA A 629 16.40 29.47 -34.04
CA ALA A 629 16.09 30.74 -33.38
C ALA A 629 15.81 30.55 -31.88
N THR A 630 16.42 31.39 -31.04
CA THR A 630 16.37 31.26 -29.58
C THR A 630 14.95 31.44 -29.03
N ASP A 631 14.14 32.28 -29.65
CA ASP A 631 12.73 32.47 -29.30
C ASP A 631 11.89 31.20 -29.54
N ALA A 632 12.06 30.56 -30.70
CA ALA A 632 11.39 29.29 -31.02
C ALA A 632 11.78 28.17 -30.05
N TRP A 633 13.06 28.11 -29.66
CA TRP A 633 13.56 27.16 -28.67
C TRP A 633 12.92 27.38 -27.30
N VAL A 634 12.90 28.62 -26.81
CA VAL A 634 12.32 28.96 -25.50
C VAL A 634 10.82 28.66 -25.48
N TRP A 635 10.07 29.05 -26.52
CA TRP A 635 8.63 28.80 -26.58
C TRP A 635 8.29 27.32 -26.58
N PHE A 636 9.06 26.50 -27.31
CA PHE A 636 8.87 25.05 -27.30
C PHE A 636 9.18 24.46 -25.94
N LEU A 637 10.30 24.86 -25.31
CA LEU A 637 10.64 24.38 -23.98
C LEU A 637 9.56 24.76 -22.96
N VAL A 638 9.09 26.01 -22.97
CA VAL A 638 8.04 26.48 -22.05
C VAL A 638 6.72 25.74 -22.30
N SER A 639 6.32 25.51 -23.55
CA SER A 639 5.10 24.77 -23.85
C SER A 639 5.20 23.31 -23.38
N LEU A 640 6.34 22.66 -23.62
CA LEU A 640 6.62 21.30 -23.16
C LEU A 640 6.64 21.21 -21.62
N MET A 641 7.18 22.22 -20.95
CA MET A 641 7.18 22.30 -19.49
C MET A 641 5.77 22.56 -18.93
N SER A 642 4.95 23.32 -19.65
CA SER A 642 3.57 23.60 -19.23
C SER A 642 2.65 22.38 -19.29
N THR A 643 2.84 21.47 -20.25
CA THR A 643 2.08 20.21 -20.31
C THR A 643 2.43 19.25 -19.17
N MET A 644 3.57 19.48 -18.51
CA MET A 644 3.99 18.74 -17.31
C MET A 644 3.48 19.37 -16.00
N ALA A 645 2.86 20.55 -16.05
CA ALA A 645 2.33 21.21 -14.87
C ALA A 645 1.08 20.46 -14.36
N VAL A 646 1.27 19.72 -13.27
CA VAL A 646 0.20 19.00 -12.58
C VAL A 646 -0.77 20.03 -11.96
N VAL A 647 -1.98 20.15 -12.52
CA VAL A 647 -3.06 20.90 -11.87
C VAL A 647 -3.60 20.06 -10.72
N ILE A 648 -3.14 20.37 -9.49
CA ILE A 648 -3.71 19.82 -8.27
C ILE A 648 -5.04 20.54 -8.05
N HIS A 649 -6.17 19.88 -8.33
CA HIS A 649 -7.48 20.38 -7.92
C HIS A 649 -7.79 19.92 -6.49
N PRO A 650 -7.85 20.82 -5.49
CA PRO A 650 -8.28 20.44 -4.15
C PRO A 650 -9.81 20.36 -4.14
N ASP A 651 -10.38 19.17 -4.38
CA ASP A 651 -11.82 18.97 -4.15
C ASP A 651 -12.13 18.95 -2.65
N LYS A 652 -13.11 19.77 -2.26
CA LYS A 652 -13.48 20.02 -0.87
C LYS A 652 -14.38 18.96 -0.25
N ASP A 653 -15.03 18.10 -1.05
CA ASP A 653 -16.02 17.17 -0.51
C ASP A 653 -15.92 15.79 -1.16
N THR A 654 -15.61 14.78 -0.33
CA THR A 654 -15.87 13.35 -0.54
C THR A 654 -15.21 12.66 -1.76
N TYR A 655 -14.38 11.66 -1.47
CA TYR A 655 -13.66 10.80 -2.44
C TYR A 655 -12.62 11.52 -3.29
N ILE A 656 -11.36 11.48 -2.83
CA ILE A 656 -10.19 11.82 -3.64
C ILE A 656 -10.06 10.76 -4.75
N SER A 657 -10.73 11.01 -5.86
CA SER A 657 -10.34 10.46 -7.15
C SER A 657 -9.20 11.35 -7.63
N CYS A 658 -7.98 10.81 -7.71
CA CYS A 658 -6.87 11.49 -8.38
C CYS A 658 -7.22 11.66 -9.87
N ARG A 659 -7.94 12.72 -10.22
CA ARG A 659 -8.01 13.18 -11.60
C ARG A 659 -6.73 13.94 -11.89
N LEU A 660 -5.76 13.22 -12.46
CA LEU A 660 -4.66 13.82 -13.18
C LEU A 660 -5.26 14.52 -14.40
N VAL A 661 -5.52 15.82 -14.28
CA VAL A 661 -5.87 16.65 -15.43
C VAL A 661 -4.55 17.02 -16.09
N VAL A 662 -4.17 16.26 -17.10
CA VAL A 662 -3.23 16.74 -18.12
C VAL A 662 -4.01 17.81 -18.88
N CYS A 663 -3.66 19.09 -18.66
CA CYS A 663 -4.25 20.18 -19.41
C CYS A 663 -3.68 20.15 -20.84
N HIS A 664 -4.59 19.76 -21.75
CA HIS A 664 -4.54 19.77 -23.22
C HIS A 664 -3.53 18.88 -23.94
#